data_AF-A0A947Z8D6-F1
#
_entry.id   AF-A0A947Z8D6-F1
#
_cell.length_a   1.000
_cell.length_b   1.000
_cell.length_c   1.000
_cell.angle_alpha   90.00
_cell.angle_beta   90.00
_cell.angle_gamma   90.00
#
_symmetry.space_group_name_H-M   'P 1'
#
loop_
_entity.id
_entity.type
_entity.pdbx_description
1 polymer ?
#
loop_
_entity_poly.entity_id
_entity_poly.type
_entity_poly.pdbx_seq_one_letter_code
_entity_poly.pdbx_strand_id
1 'polypeptide(L)'
;MKNVLALLLISLLMVACDDDSTTLSCDTLACGDHGTCNEEGDVVYCACDAGYYGVNCEACAQGYQDQDNDGSCLPSCETLGYTCSGLGSCSDTSGTALCLCEEGYEDNGSGECVPPPTGKTCGDPLPLALNTEFVASTVGAGNELDGTCVEAGTGADMIYTFTINGPRRIVFEANGFDTVIYLRTQCADSQSEVGCDDDSGRRNYAALDVELEDGTYFLVVDGFNEDGEFTFRSEVFCGEGLIYDAAADECFEDPCEPNPCDEPLKTRCVPSYPDITTCACDPGTIEDPQNPGTCIIDPEPKGESCLDALPLTDATGVITGTTVGSFGELEGSCGGAGNDHVFTFTITELSKVKVLSTGFDTVLHIRTDCGDPGTEIVCDDDGGGWQSSYIEMDMDPGTYFVILDSFEDPGDYEFSWSITPFPCAGEETICPGTPVCTPSADWKNYSCMCPEGMVPFENDCVDNPCSPNPCTDPGRGRCVAELPGAYTCTCEVGYVENPGIPGTCMDDPTAADWGIIVFLNADNNLEEWGLEDVDEMAQVGSSGQVDMVTLMDLYQTDGGVARVLYINQGSTQEVENYGEIDMSDWQVLRDFGIYAVQNYPARHYLFLMWDHGNGWYKSTVPPSPLVKGFSNDDHGAAGEISIANGDYARAMEPIVTEIGRPIDIIAFDACLMGMWEIAEATKPFANYLLASSETIPGTGFPYQTAFAPLASSPETLSATMLGTAIVDAYYNDITENSTLSLTDLAALDTLTPALSTLADALMANPSFYTQLEAIRQSTLWFSYPEHIDLYHFASQIVATSSAPLAVVQAASAILSEIDAAVLHHRAQSDYSQSHGLAIYLPAMGNGVDAVYQSGSGATWAGRSTWDEFVLSFAQ
;
A
#
# COMPACT_ATOMS: atom_id res chain seq x y z
N MET A 1 -43.27 -70.91 -62.68
CA MET A 1 -43.50 -72.33 -63.04
C MET A 1 -43.53 -73.14 -61.76
N LYS A 2 -44.62 -73.89 -61.48
CA LYS A 2 -44.75 -75.09 -60.60
C LYS A 2 -44.37 -74.89 -59.10
N ASN A 3 -44.98 -75.44 -58.05
CA ASN A 3 -46.11 -76.34 -57.69
C ASN A 3 -46.21 -76.16 -56.13
N VAL A 4 -47.35 -75.96 -55.47
CA VAL A 4 -48.45 -76.89 -55.07
C VAL A 4 -48.05 -78.03 -54.09
N LEU A 5 -48.77 -78.06 -52.95
CA LEU A 5 -49.08 -79.13 -51.96
C LEU A 5 -47.95 -79.62 -51.02
N ALA A 6 -48.00 -79.44 -49.69
CA ALA A 6 -48.89 -80.00 -48.64
C ALA A 6 -48.44 -81.36 -48.07
N LEU A 7 -48.36 -81.51 -46.73
CA LEU A 7 -49.31 -82.30 -45.91
C LEU A 7 -48.83 -82.46 -44.45
N LEU A 8 -49.80 -82.36 -43.53
CA LEU A 8 -49.79 -82.80 -42.12
C LEU A 8 -49.54 -84.32 -41.96
N LEU A 9 -49.00 -84.73 -40.80
CA LEU A 9 -49.47 -85.85 -39.93
C LEU A 9 -48.58 -85.92 -38.66
N ILE A 10 -49.02 -85.38 -37.52
CA ILE A 10 -49.59 -86.08 -36.34
C ILE A 10 -48.73 -87.22 -35.78
N SER A 11 -48.25 -87.05 -34.55
CA SER A 11 -48.25 -88.13 -33.54
C SER A 11 -48.40 -87.56 -32.13
N LEU A 12 -49.56 -87.88 -31.56
CA LEU A 12 -49.98 -87.73 -30.18
C LEU A 12 -49.07 -88.55 -29.23
N LEU A 13 -48.66 -87.97 -28.10
CA LEU A 13 -48.30 -88.72 -26.90
C LEU A 13 -48.91 -88.01 -25.70
N MET A 14 -49.85 -88.69 -25.05
CA MET A 14 -50.45 -88.29 -23.79
C MET A 14 -49.68 -88.90 -22.61
N VAL A 15 -49.68 -88.13 -21.52
CA VAL A 15 -49.51 -88.46 -20.09
C VAL A 15 -48.09 -88.67 -19.57
N ALA A 16 -47.58 -87.62 -18.92
CA ALA A 16 -47.36 -87.67 -17.48
C ALA A 16 -48.02 -86.43 -16.87
N CYS A 17 -48.84 -86.61 -15.84
CA CYS A 17 -49.34 -85.52 -15.02
C CYS A 17 -48.13 -84.78 -14.42
N ASP A 18 -48.00 -83.52 -14.77
CA ASP A 18 -47.57 -82.52 -13.80
C ASP A 18 -48.68 -81.45 -13.81
N ASP A 19 -49.25 -81.21 -12.64
CA ASP A 19 -50.13 -80.10 -12.40
C ASP A 19 -49.29 -78.82 -12.53
N ASP A 20 -49.19 -78.28 -13.74
CA ASP A 20 -48.89 -76.86 -13.89
C ASP A 20 -49.66 -76.30 -15.07
N SER A 21 -50.82 -75.72 -14.75
CA SER A 21 -51.51 -74.81 -15.63
C SER A 21 -50.65 -73.56 -15.79
N THR A 22 -49.70 -73.55 -16.73
CA THR A 22 -49.16 -72.29 -17.23
C THR A 22 -50.21 -71.71 -18.16
N THR A 23 -51.20 -71.03 -17.58
CA THR A 23 -51.94 -69.99 -18.28
C THR A 23 -50.90 -69.06 -18.91
N LEU A 24 -50.88 -68.92 -20.25
CA LEU A 24 -50.11 -67.85 -20.87
C LEU A 24 -50.65 -66.55 -20.25
N SER A 25 -49.82 -65.90 -19.46
CA SER A 25 -50.08 -64.57 -18.91
C SER A 25 -48.93 -63.66 -19.33
N CYS A 26 -49.15 -62.35 -19.18
CA CYS A 26 -48.13 -61.33 -19.38
C CYS A 26 -46.89 -61.48 -18.49
N ASP A 27 -46.91 -62.40 -17.51
CA ASP A 27 -45.72 -62.77 -16.73
C ASP A 27 -44.72 -63.61 -17.54
N THR A 28 -45.12 -64.14 -18.71
CA THR A 28 -44.31 -65.06 -19.52
C THR A 28 -44.02 -64.59 -20.96
N LEU A 29 -44.73 -63.57 -21.46
CA LEU A 29 -44.48 -62.96 -22.77
C LEU A 29 -43.75 -61.62 -22.59
N ALA A 30 -42.48 -61.55 -23.00
CA ALA A 30 -41.69 -60.32 -22.97
C ALA A 30 -41.90 -59.51 -24.27
N CYS A 31 -42.58 -58.37 -24.17
CA CYS A 31 -42.92 -57.50 -25.30
C CYS A 31 -41.80 -56.56 -25.77
N GLY A 32 -40.55 -56.89 -25.44
CA GLY A 32 -39.43 -55.96 -25.57
C GLY A 32 -39.62 -54.71 -24.69
N ASP A 33 -38.74 -53.73 -24.85
CA ASP A 33 -38.80 -52.46 -24.10
C ASP A 33 -39.80 -51.45 -24.70
N HIS A 34 -40.45 -51.79 -25.82
CA HIS A 34 -41.28 -50.88 -26.63
C HIS A 34 -42.70 -51.40 -26.89
N GLY A 35 -43.23 -52.18 -25.94
CA GLY A 35 -44.58 -52.70 -26.02
C GLY A 35 -45.12 -53.15 -24.69
N THR A 36 -46.42 -52.94 -24.49
CA THR A 36 -47.11 -53.40 -23.29
C THR A 36 -47.85 -54.69 -23.57
N CYS A 37 -47.61 -55.72 -22.76
CA CYS A 37 -48.36 -56.96 -22.85
C CYS A 37 -49.82 -56.76 -22.42
N ASN A 38 -50.75 -57.23 -23.25
CA ASN A 38 -52.19 -57.17 -22.98
C ASN A 38 -52.83 -58.56 -23.04
N GLU A 39 -53.81 -58.78 -22.16
CA GLU A 39 -54.61 -59.99 -22.08
C GLU A 39 -56.07 -59.68 -22.43
N GLU A 40 -56.58 -60.23 -23.53
CA GLU A 40 -58.00 -60.19 -23.88
C GLU A 40 -58.55 -61.62 -23.96
N GLY A 41 -59.20 -62.06 -22.87
CA GLY A 41 -59.72 -63.43 -22.76
C GLY A 41 -58.58 -64.45 -22.60
N ASP A 42 -58.54 -65.48 -23.45
CA ASP A 42 -57.46 -66.50 -23.45
C ASP A 42 -56.33 -66.15 -24.46
N VAL A 43 -56.27 -64.91 -24.95
CA VAL A 43 -55.25 -64.44 -25.91
C VAL A 43 -54.37 -63.37 -25.26
N VAL A 44 -53.06 -63.60 -25.31
CA VAL A 44 -52.02 -62.67 -24.84
C VAL A 44 -51.22 -62.17 -26.03
N TYR A 45 -51.06 -60.85 -26.17
CA TYR A 45 -50.30 -60.22 -27.25
C TYR A 45 -49.67 -58.90 -26.79
N CYS A 46 -48.64 -58.45 -27.51
CA CYS A 46 -47.99 -57.17 -27.25
C CYS A 46 -48.69 -56.04 -28.02
N ALA A 47 -49.12 -55.01 -27.32
CA ALA A 47 -49.48 -53.74 -27.95
C ALA A 47 -48.23 -52.87 -28.02
N CYS A 48 -47.66 -52.77 -29.22
CA CYS A 48 -46.44 -52.01 -29.45
C CYS A 48 -46.68 -50.50 -29.39
N ASP A 49 -45.68 -49.80 -28.89
CA ASP A 49 -45.64 -48.35 -28.88
C ASP A 49 -45.59 -47.80 -30.31
N ALA A 50 -45.99 -46.54 -30.47
CA ALA A 50 -46.04 -45.90 -31.78
C ALA A 50 -44.65 -45.89 -32.42
N GLY A 51 -44.54 -46.42 -33.64
CA GLY A 51 -43.27 -46.57 -34.35
C GLY A 51 -42.68 -47.97 -34.32
N TYR A 52 -43.20 -48.88 -33.49
CA TYR A 52 -42.73 -50.25 -33.36
C TYR A 52 -43.78 -51.27 -33.84
N TYR A 53 -43.31 -52.40 -34.36
CA TYR A 53 -44.12 -53.50 -34.91
C TYR A 53 -43.39 -54.83 -34.72
N GLY A 54 -44.14 -55.91 -34.56
CA GLY A 54 -43.57 -57.25 -34.36
C GLY A 54 -44.35 -58.02 -33.32
N VAL A 55 -44.02 -59.29 -33.13
CA VAL A 55 -44.69 -60.13 -32.13
C VAL A 55 -44.32 -59.72 -30.70
N ASN A 56 -43.12 -59.15 -30.54
CA ASN A 56 -42.54 -58.63 -29.31
C ASN A 56 -42.06 -57.16 -29.52
N CYS A 57 -42.66 -56.43 -30.45
CA CYS A 57 -42.34 -55.02 -30.74
C CYS A 57 -40.87 -54.77 -31.13
N GLU A 58 -40.27 -55.74 -31.83
CA GLU A 58 -38.84 -55.82 -32.09
C GLU A 58 -38.36 -55.18 -33.41
N ALA A 59 -39.27 -54.61 -34.21
CA ALA A 59 -38.93 -54.01 -35.49
C ALA A 59 -39.65 -52.67 -35.69
N CYS A 60 -39.13 -51.82 -36.57
CA CYS A 60 -39.78 -50.54 -36.84
C CYS A 60 -41.04 -50.71 -37.70
N ALA A 61 -42.10 -50.03 -37.28
CA ALA A 61 -43.35 -49.93 -38.03
C ALA A 61 -43.11 -49.21 -39.36
N GLN A 62 -43.98 -49.47 -40.35
CA GLN A 62 -43.86 -48.83 -41.65
C GLN A 62 -43.88 -47.29 -41.53
N GLY A 63 -42.85 -46.63 -42.05
CA GLY A 63 -42.65 -45.18 -41.93
C GLY A 63 -41.65 -44.77 -40.83
N TYR A 64 -41.25 -45.71 -39.98
CA TYR A 64 -40.25 -45.53 -38.94
C TYR A 64 -38.99 -46.34 -39.29
N GLN A 65 -37.84 -45.90 -38.79
CA GLN A 65 -36.53 -46.45 -39.08
C GLN A 65 -35.62 -46.37 -37.85
N ASP A 66 -34.62 -47.23 -37.83
CA ASP A 66 -33.52 -47.30 -36.85
C ASP A 66 -32.23 -47.56 -37.65
N GLN A 67 -31.72 -46.54 -38.32
CA GLN A 67 -30.60 -46.66 -39.27
C GLN A 67 -29.24 -46.61 -38.57
N ASP A 68 -29.17 -46.05 -37.37
CA ASP A 68 -28.02 -46.06 -36.48
C ASP A 68 -27.94 -47.33 -35.61
N ASN A 69 -29.00 -48.16 -35.60
CA ASN A 69 -29.11 -49.42 -34.85
C ASN A 69 -28.97 -49.23 -33.34
N ASP A 70 -29.47 -48.13 -32.80
CA ASP A 70 -29.51 -47.89 -31.35
C ASP A 70 -30.74 -48.55 -30.69
N GLY A 71 -31.65 -49.11 -31.49
CA GLY A 71 -32.87 -49.77 -31.06
C GLY A 71 -34.10 -48.87 -31.09
N SER A 72 -33.95 -47.58 -31.43
CA SER A 72 -35.02 -46.58 -31.42
C SER A 72 -35.67 -46.42 -32.80
N CYS A 73 -36.93 -46.79 -32.93
CA CYS A 73 -37.68 -46.61 -34.18
C CYS A 73 -38.28 -45.21 -34.28
N LEU A 74 -37.64 -44.33 -35.05
CA LEU A 74 -38.06 -42.94 -35.26
C LEU A 74 -38.61 -42.70 -36.67
N PRO A 75 -39.50 -41.70 -36.88
CA PRO A 75 -40.03 -41.40 -38.20
C PRO A 75 -38.94 -41.13 -39.25
N SER A 76 -39.08 -41.76 -40.41
CA SER A 76 -38.21 -41.51 -41.57
C SER A 76 -38.47 -40.13 -42.20
N CYS A 77 -37.50 -39.65 -42.98
CA CYS A 77 -37.64 -38.42 -43.79
C CYS A 77 -38.91 -38.44 -44.68
N GLU A 78 -39.28 -39.61 -45.22
CA GLU A 78 -40.47 -39.79 -46.05
C GLU A 78 -41.77 -39.63 -45.24
N THR A 79 -41.75 -40.00 -43.96
CA THR A 79 -42.92 -39.96 -43.08
C THR A 79 -43.16 -38.58 -42.49
N LEU A 80 -42.10 -37.83 -42.19
CA LEU A 80 -42.21 -36.43 -41.72
C LEU A 80 -42.43 -35.44 -42.88
N GLY A 81 -42.12 -35.83 -44.12
CA GLY A 81 -42.36 -35.00 -45.29
C GLY A 81 -41.50 -33.75 -45.34
N TYR A 82 -40.32 -33.76 -44.71
CA TYR A 82 -39.40 -32.63 -44.67
C TYR A 82 -38.98 -32.23 -46.08
N THR A 83 -39.29 -30.98 -46.43
CA THR A 83 -38.94 -30.40 -47.73
C THR A 83 -37.66 -29.56 -47.65
N CYS A 84 -37.16 -29.29 -46.44
CA CYS A 84 -36.00 -28.45 -46.15
C CYS A 84 -36.09 -27.09 -46.85
N SER A 85 -37.31 -26.58 -47.01
CA SER A 85 -37.65 -25.34 -47.71
C SER A 85 -37.08 -25.23 -49.14
N GLY A 86 -36.64 -26.35 -49.74
CA GLY A 86 -35.92 -26.37 -51.01
C GLY A 86 -34.47 -25.84 -50.96
N LEU A 87 -33.95 -25.57 -49.77
CA LEU A 87 -32.61 -25.04 -49.47
C LEU A 87 -31.72 -26.08 -48.76
N GLY A 88 -32.04 -27.36 -48.94
CA GLY A 88 -31.35 -28.47 -48.30
C GLY A 88 -31.98 -29.82 -48.68
N SER A 89 -31.44 -30.90 -48.12
CA SER A 89 -31.98 -32.25 -48.30
C SER A 89 -32.15 -32.98 -46.98
N CYS A 90 -33.28 -33.67 -46.80
CA CYS A 90 -33.52 -34.46 -45.60
C CYS A 90 -32.61 -35.69 -45.56
N SER A 91 -32.02 -35.96 -44.39
CA SER A 91 -31.26 -37.17 -44.07
C SER A 91 -31.72 -37.73 -42.73
N ASP A 92 -31.97 -39.03 -42.68
CA ASP A 92 -32.36 -39.78 -41.46
C ASP A 92 -31.31 -40.84 -41.09
N THR A 93 -30.07 -40.66 -41.54
CA THR A 93 -29.01 -41.68 -41.38
C THR A 93 -28.47 -41.78 -39.96
N SER A 94 -28.66 -40.74 -39.13
CA SER A 94 -28.27 -40.68 -37.72
C SER A 94 -29.40 -41.11 -36.77
N GLY A 95 -30.35 -41.92 -37.22
CA GLY A 95 -31.51 -42.32 -36.43
C GLY A 95 -32.63 -41.26 -36.38
N THR A 96 -32.32 -39.96 -36.45
CA THR A 96 -33.31 -38.86 -36.51
C THR A 96 -33.32 -38.17 -37.87
N ALA A 97 -34.49 -37.85 -38.41
CA ALA A 97 -34.64 -37.10 -39.67
C ALA A 97 -34.33 -35.61 -39.48
N LEU A 98 -33.35 -35.09 -40.21
CA LEU A 98 -32.85 -33.70 -40.16
C LEU A 98 -32.64 -33.13 -41.56
N CYS A 99 -32.65 -31.81 -41.69
CA CYS A 99 -32.33 -31.11 -42.94
C CYS A 99 -30.83 -30.79 -43.05
N LEU A 100 -30.17 -31.32 -44.07
CA LEU A 100 -28.82 -30.90 -44.46
C LEU A 100 -28.93 -29.64 -45.31
N CYS A 101 -28.76 -28.48 -44.69
CA CYS A 101 -28.96 -27.16 -45.29
C CYS A 101 -27.77 -26.68 -46.15
N GLU A 102 -28.06 -25.88 -47.17
CA GLU A 102 -27.06 -25.20 -48.01
C GLU A 102 -26.30 -24.11 -47.22
N GLU A 103 -25.10 -23.77 -47.67
CA GLU A 103 -24.20 -22.80 -47.01
C GLU A 103 -24.89 -21.45 -46.74
N GLY A 104 -24.89 -21.01 -45.47
CA GLY A 104 -25.58 -19.79 -45.01
C GLY A 104 -26.96 -20.01 -44.39
N TYR A 105 -27.41 -21.25 -44.28
CA TYR A 105 -28.67 -21.65 -43.64
C TYR A 105 -28.46 -22.84 -42.70
N GLU A 106 -29.25 -22.91 -41.64
CA GLU A 106 -29.25 -24.00 -40.65
C GLU A 106 -30.64 -24.62 -40.46
N ASP A 107 -30.69 -25.89 -40.06
CA ASP A 107 -31.96 -26.60 -39.80
C ASP A 107 -32.53 -26.12 -38.46
N ASN A 108 -33.76 -25.63 -38.48
CA ASN A 108 -34.44 -25.18 -37.27
C ASN A 108 -35.15 -26.32 -36.51
N GLY A 109 -34.94 -27.58 -36.90
CA GLY A 109 -35.53 -28.75 -36.25
C GLY A 109 -37.00 -28.98 -36.58
N SER A 110 -37.58 -28.17 -37.47
CA SER A 110 -38.98 -28.30 -37.94
C SER A 110 -39.09 -28.74 -39.41
N GLY A 111 -37.96 -29.10 -40.04
CA GLY A 111 -37.90 -29.52 -41.43
C GLY A 111 -37.72 -28.36 -42.42
N GLU A 112 -37.17 -27.22 -41.96
CA GLU A 112 -36.91 -26.01 -42.72
C GLU A 112 -35.47 -25.50 -42.49
N CYS A 113 -34.86 -24.97 -43.55
CA CYS A 113 -33.56 -24.29 -43.47
C CYS A 113 -33.76 -22.76 -43.38
N VAL A 114 -33.22 -22.12 -42.34
CA VAL A 114 -33.37 -20.67 -42.05
C VAL A 114 -32.00 -19.97 -41.87
N PRO A 115 -31.90 -18.63 -42.03
CA PRO A 115 -30.68 -17.88 -41.72
C PRO A 115 -30.34 -17.94 -40.21
N PRO A 116 -29.06 -17.84 -39.82
CA PRO A 116 -28.64 -17.91 -38.42
C PRO A 116 -29.06 -16.66 -37.63
N PRO A 117 -29.34 -16.79 -36.32
CA PRO A 117 -29.82 -15.68 -35.49
C PRO A 117 -28.74 -14.61 -35.25
N THR A 118 -29.19 -13.36 -35.06
CA THR A 118 -28.32 -12.18 -34.97
C THR A 118 -28.31 -11.50 -33.59
N GLY A 119 -29.24 -11.83 -32.69
CA GLY A 119 -29.30 -11.29 -31.33
C GLY A 119 -29.81 -9.86 -31.22
N LYS A 120 -30.25 -9.26 -32.33
CA LYS A 120 -30.59 -7.83 -32.38
C LYS A 120 -32.05 -7.52 -32.04
N THR A 121 -32.91 -8.54 -32.01
CA THR A 121 -34.35 -8.37 -31.77
C THR A 121 -34.90 -9.54 -30.98
N CYS A 122 -36.02 -9.34 -30.28
CA CYS A 122 -36.72 -10.43 -29.59
C CYS A 122 -37.24 -11.55 -30.50
N GLY A 123 -37.37 -11.30 -31.80
CA GLY A 123 -37.76 -12.31 -32.77
C GLY A 123 -36.60 -13.18 -33.25
N ASP A 124 -35.36 -12.81 -32.88
CA ASP A 124 -34.12 -13.41 -33.37
C ASP A 124 -33.00 -13.37 -32.30
N PRO A 125 -33.24 -13.88 -31.07
CA PRO A 125 -32.26 -13.84 -29.99
C PRO A 125 -31.11 -14.84 -30.24
N LEU A 126 -29.92 -14.54 -29.73
CA LEU A 126 -28.80 -15.48 -29.76
C LEU A 126 -28.95 -16.55 -28.67
N PRO A 127 -28.74 -17.84 -28.98
CA PRO A 127 -28.63 -18.85 -27.94
C PRO A 127 -27.46 -18.53 -27.00
N LEU A 128 -27.71 -18.55 -25.69
CA LEU A 128 -26.69 -18.42 -24.65
C LEU A 128 -26.44 -19.79 -24.01
N ALA A 129 -25.21 -20.26 -24.11
CA ALA A 129 -24.72 -21.38 -23.32
C ALA A 129 -24.38 -20.86 -21.91
N LEU A 130 -24.99 -21.44 -20.88
CA LEU A 130 -24.72 -21.08 -19.51
C LEU A 130 -23.37 -21.65 -19.04
N ASN A 131 -22.80 -21.03 -18.01
CA ASN A 131 -21.49 -21.39 -17.46
C ASN A 131 -20.34 -21.18 -18.47
N THR A 132 -20.46 -20.12 -19.26
CA THR A 132 -19.48 -19.75 -20.29
C THR A 132 -19.00 -18.32 -20.11
N GLU A 133 -17.82 -18.06 -20.66
CA GLU A 133 -17.26 -16.73 -20.83
C GLU A 133 -16.99 -16.48 -22.32
N PHE A 134 -17.40 -15.33 -22.83
CA PHE A 134 -17.13 -14.93 -24.21
C PHE A 134 -17.05 -13.41 -24.35
N VAL A 135 -16.41 -12.97 -25.43
CA VAL A 135 -16.38 -11.56 -25.82
C VAL A 135 -17.43 -11.32 -26.89
N ALA A 136 -18.24 -10.29 -26.70
CA ALA A 136 -19.23 -9.83 -27.67
C ALA A 136 -19.22 -8.29 -27.75
N SER A 137 -20.08 -7.73 -28.60
CA SER A 137 -20.12 -6.29 -28.84
C SER A 137 -21.54 -5.83 -29.09
N THR A 138 -21.93 -4.74 -28.42
CA THR A 138 -23.20 -4.04 -28.72
C THR A 138 -23.08 -3.15 -29.96
N VAL A 139 -21.86 -2.83 -30.40
CA VAL A 139 -21.61 -1.96 -31.58
C VAL A 139 -22.34 -2.46 -32.83
N GLY A 140 -23.28 -1.66 -33.31
CA GLY A 140 -24.07 -1.94 -34.51
C GLY A 140 -25.28 -2.85 -34.30
N ALA A 141 -25.64 -3.16 -33.05
CA ALA A 141 -26.95 -3.68 -32.68
C ALA A 141 -28.02 -2.56 -32.68
N GLY A 142 -29.28 -2.91 -32.51
CA GLY A 142 -30.39 -1.94 -32.40
C GLY A 142 -30.71 -1.66 -30.93
N ASN A 143 -31.26 -0.50 -30.61
CA ASN A 143 -31.86 -0.20 -29.32
C ASN A 143 -33.38 -0.43 -29.44
N GLU A 144 -33.86 -1.53 -28.88
CA GLU A 144 -35.23 -2.02 -29.03
C GLU A 144 -35.93 -2.26 -27.69
N LEU A 145 -35.17 -2.38 -26.59
CA LEU A 145 -35.64 -2.71 -25.25
C LEU A 145 -35.03 -1.74 -24.22
N ASP A 146 -35.76 -1.50 -23.12
CA ASP A 146 -35.27 -0.69 -22.00
C ASP A 146 -35.45 -1.49 -20.70
N GLY A 147 -34.39 -1.64 -19.89
CA GLY A 147 -34.45 -2.25 -18.56
C GLY A 147 -35.11 -1.35 -17.50
N THR A 148 -35.57 -1.91 -16.37
CA THR A 148 -36.19 -1.08 -15.30
C THR A 148 -35.18 -0.32 -14.43
N CYS A 149 -33.91 -0.72 -14.44
CA CYS A 149 -32.84 -0.08 -13.68
C CYS A 149 -32.20 1.14 -14.38
N VAL A 150 -32.62 1.46 -15.61
CA VAL A 150 -32.10 2.59 -16.40
C VAL A 150 -33.23 3.48 -16.95
N GLU A 151 -33.01 4.79 -17.03
CA GLU A 151 -33.96 5.72 -17.65
C GLU A 151 -33.77 5.72 -19.18
N ALA A 152 -34.56 4.92 -19.92
CA ALA A 152 -34.62 4.86 -21.40
C ALA A 152 -33.27 5.18 -22.07
N GLY A 153 -32.32 4.25 -21.95
CA GLY A 153 -30.96 4.37 -22.45
C GLY A 153 -30.92 4.54 -23.96
N THR A 154 -29.79 5.06 -24.47
CA THR A 154 -29.58 5.19 -25.93
C THR A 154 -28.62 4.14 -26.50
N GLY A 155 -28.07 3.25 -25.66
CA GLY A 155 -27.16 2.19 -26.09
C GLY A 155 -27.89 1.05 -26.80
N ALA A 156 -27.14 0.22 -27.51
CA ALA A 156 -27.69 -0.86 -28.30
C ALA A 156 -27.83 -2.18 -27.52
N ASP A 157 -28.92 -2.91 -27.75
CA ASP A 157 -29.24 -4.16 -27.07
C ASP A 157 -28.69 -5.39 -27.81
N MET A 158 -28.05 -6.27 -27.06
CA MET A 158 -27.80 -7.65 -27.47
C MET A 158 -28.67 -8.60 -26.65
N ILE A 159 -29.53 -9.34 -27.34
CA ILE A 159 -30.54 -10.22 -26.76
C ILE A 159 -30.10 -11.67 -26.90
N TYR A 160 -30.02 -12.32 -25.77
CA TYR A 160 -29.72 -13.73 -25.63
C TYR A 160 -30.92 -14.51 -25.12
N THR A 161 -31.02 -15.79 -25.44
CA THR A 161 -32.03 -16.70 -24.91
C THR A 161 -31.40 -17.99 -24.41
N PHE A 162 -31.89 -18.47 -23.28
CA PHE A 162 -31.50 -19.75 -22.70
C PHE A 162 -32.69 -20.38 -22.00
N THR A 163 -32.63 -21.70 -21.83
CA THR A 163 -33.61 -22.46 -21.05
C THR A 163 -32.88 -23.10 -19.89
N ILE A 164 -33.54 -23.14 -18.73
CA ILE A 164 -33.07 -23.90 -17.58
C ILE A 164 -34.08 -24.98 -17.24
N ASN A 165 -33.56 -26.16 -16.91
CA ASN A 165 -34.36 -27.29 -16.45
C ASN A 165 -34.31 -27.38 -14.92
N GLY A 166 -35.34 -26.84 -14.25
CA GLY A 166 -35.46 -26.77 -12.79
C GLY A 166 -34.80 -25.55 -12.12
N PRO A 167 -34.96 -25.41 -10.79
CA PRO A 167 -34.51 -24.21 -10.07
C PRO A 167 -32.98 -24.11 -9.99
N ARG A 168 -32.42 -22.95 -10.35
CA ARG A 168 -30.97 -22.68 -10.35
C ARG A 168 -30.68 -21.27 -9.87
N ARG A 169 -29.57 -21.09 -9.15
CA ARG A 169 -28.96 -19.77 -8.93
C ARG A 169 -27.92 -19.54 -10.02
N ILE A 170 -28.00 -18.40 -10.70
CA ILE A 170 -27.10 -18.04 -11.78
C ILE A 170 -26.63 -16.61 -11.57
N VAL A 171 -25.33 -16.39 -11.74
CA VAL A 171 -24.74 -15.06 -11.77
C VAL A 171 -24.38 -14.75 -13.22
N PHE A 172 -24.78 -13.57 -13.68
CA PHE A 172 -24.42 -13.02 -14.98
C PHE A 172 -23.57 -11.77 -14.78
N GLU A 173 -22.47 -11.65 -15.51
CA GLU A 173 -21.54 -10.53 -15.40
C GLU A 173 -21.21 -10.01 -16.80
N ALA A 174 -21.15 -8.69 -16.95
CA ALA A 174 -20.66 -8.03 -18.15
C ALA A 174 -19.67 -6.94 -17.75
N ASN A 175 -18.52 -6.94 -18.40
CA ASN A 175 -17.42 -6.00 -18.15
C ASN A 175 -16.86 -5.50 -19.48
N GLY A 176 -16.59 -4.20 -19.59
CA GLY A 176 -15.82 -3.64 -20.69
C GLY A 176 -16.12 -2.18 -20.97
N PHE A 177 -17.38 -1.77 -20.79
CA PHE A 177 -17.88 -0.41 -20.88
C PHE A 177 -19.07 -0.23 -19.93
N ASP A 178 -19.73 0.92 -19.93
CA ASP A 178 -20.94 1.23 -19.14
C ASP A 178 -22.14 0.33 -19.57
N THR A 179 -22.10 -0.95 -19.17
CA THR A 179 -23.04 -2.01 -19.54
C THR A 179 -24.17 -2.16 -18.54
N VAL A 180 -25.37 -2.42 -19.04
CA VAL A 180 -26.56 -2.76 -18.26
C VAL A 180 -26.94 -4.22 -18.56
N ILE A 181 -27.28 -5.01 -17.54
CA ILE A 181 -27.79 -6.37 -17.74
C ILE A 181 -29.19 -6.47 -17.16
N TYR A 182 -30.13 -7.02 -17.93
CA TYR A 182 -31.45 -7.36 -17.41
C TYR A 182 -32.03 -8.63 -18.00
N LEU A 183 -32.86 -9.30 -17.22
CA LEU A 183 -33.38 -10.63 -17.51
C LEU A 183 -34.91 -10.64 -17.56
N ARG A 184 -35.49 -11.29 -18.57
CA ARG A 184 -36.96 -11.36 -18.78
C ARG A 184 -37.44 -12.77 -19.04
N THR A 185 -38.66 -13.08 -18.61
CA THR A 185 -39.36 -14.34 -18.97
C THR A 185 -40.10 -14.26 -20.30
N GLN A 186 -40.37 -13.05 -20.80
CA GLN A 186 -40.88 -12.79 -22.15
C GLN A 186 -40.14 -11.58 -22.73
N CYS A 187 -39.32 -11.80 -23.76
CA CYS A 187 -38.38 -10.80 -24.27
C CYS A 187 -38.97 -9.38 -24.46
N ALA A 188 -40.11 -9.28 -25.14
CA ALA A 188 -40.73 -7.99 -25.49
C ALA A 188 -41.69 -7.42 -24.41
N ASP A 189 -41.89 -8.13 -23.28
CA ASP A 189 -42.73 -7.66 -22.19
C ASP A 189 -41.88 -7.17 -21.01
N SER A 190 -41.80 -5.85 -20.83
CA SER A 190 -41.04 -5.25 -19.72
C SER A 190 -41.64 -5.56 -18.34
N GLN A 191 -42.90 -6.00 -18.26
CA GLN A 191 -43.48 -6.46 -16.98
C GLN A 191 -43.01 -7.86 -16.59
N SER A 192 -42.31 -8.56 -17.48
CA SER A 192 -41.81 -9.92 -17.26
C SER A 192 -40.36 -9.95 -16.76
N GLU A 193 -39.79 -8.78 -16.44
CA GLU A 193 -38.43 -8.61 -15.93
C GLU A 193 -38.26 -9.22 -14.55
N VAL A 194 -37.19 -10.00 -14.42
CA VAL A 194 -36.84 -10.81 -13.25
C VAL A 194 -35.80 -10.08 -12.40
N GLY A 195 -34.89 -9.37 -13.05
CA GLY A 195 -33.84 -8.58 -12.42
C GLY A 195 -33.11 -7.70 -13.44
N CYS A 196 -32.45 -6.66 -12.94
CA CYS A 196 -31.74 -5.65 -13.72
C CYS A 196 -30.61 -5.10 -12.86
N ASP A 197 -29.43 -4.91 -13.44
CA ASP A 197 -28.27 -4.27 -12.83
C ASP A 197 -27.55 -3.38 -13.86
N ASP A 198 -27.04 -2.24 -13.40
CA ASP A 198 -26.40 -1.20 -14.22
C ASP A 198 -24.95 -0.97 -13.74
N ASP A 199 -24.76 -0.82 -12.42
CA ASP A 199 -23.44 -0.62 -11.82
C ASP A 199 -23.33 -1.44 -10.52
N SER A 200 -22.65 -2.57 -10.57
CA SER A 200 -22.32 -3.39 -9.39
C SER A 200 -21.11 -2.84 -8.62
N GLY A 201 -21.11 -1.52 -8.36
CA GLY A 201 -20.09 -0.80 -7.61
C GLY A 201 -18.99 -0.12 -8.45
N ARG A 202 -18.89 -0.45 -9.75
CA ARG A 202 -17.97 0.18 -10.71
C ARG A 202 -18.74 0.50 -12.01
N ARG A 203 -18.35 1.61 -12.66
CA ARG A 203 -19.04 2.18 -13.84
C ARG A 203 -19.02 1.35 -15.14
N ASN A 204 -18.25 0.28 -15.16
CA ASN A 204 -18.01 -0.52 -16.36
C ASN A 204 -18.30 -2.00 -16.11
N TYR A 205 -19.14 -2.27 -15.10
CA TYR A 205 -19.39 -3.59 -14.57
C TYR A 205 -20.82 -3.73 -14.05
N ALA A 206 -21.60 -4.59 -14.72
CA ALA A 206 -22.92 -5.01 -14.26
C ALA A 206 -22.90 -6.49 -13.89
N ALA A 207 -23.52 -6.83 -12.76
CA ALA A 207 -23.66 -8.18 -12.28
C ALA A 207 -25.06 -8.46 -11.76
N LEU A 208 -25.66 -9.56 -12.24
CA LEU A 208 -27.01 -9.97 -11.89
C LEU A 208 -27.00 -11.39 -11.30
N ASP A 209 -27.19 -11.47 -9.98
CA ASP A 209 -27.32 -12.73 -9.22
C ASP A 209 -28.80 -13.06 -8.98
N VAL A 210 -29.28 -14.15 -9.58
CA VAL A 210 -30.71 -14.49 -9.61
C VAL A 210 -30.96 -15.97 -9.38
N GLU A 211 -32.03 -16.27 -8.64
CA GLU A 211 -32.62 -17.59 -8.55
C GLU A 211 -33.76 -17.71 -9.57
N LEU A 212 -33.62 -18.64 -10.51
CA LEU A 212 -34.54 -18.84 -11.62
C LEU A 212 -35.23 -20.21 -11.50
N GLU A 213 -36.47 -20.28 -11.99
CA GLU A 213 -37.30 -21.48 -12.02
C GLU A 213 -37.28 -22.11 -13.42
N ASP A 214 -37.72 -23.36 -13.54
CA ASP A 214 -37.84 -24.04 -14.83
C ASP A 214 -38.52 -23.17 -15.91
N GLY A 215 -37.82 -22.91 -17.02
CA GLY A 215 -38.34 -22.03 -18.07
C GLY A 215 -37.30 -21.46 -19.03
N THR A 216 -37.80 -20.76 -20.05
CA THR A 216 -36.99 -20.00 -21.00
C THR A 216 -36.90 -18.54 -20.58
N TYR A 217 -35.69 -18.00 -20.62
CA TYR A 217 -35.38 -16.63 -20.27
C TYR A 217 -34.69 -15.90 -21.42
N PHE A 218 -34.76 -14.58 -21.37
CA PHE A 218 -34.11 -13.67 -22.29
C PHE A 218 -33.24 -12.70 -21.51
N LEU A 219 -31.94 -12.79 -21.72
CA LEU A 219 -30.96 -11.90 -21.12
C LEU A 219 -30.63 -10.80 -22.11
N VAL A 220 -30.64 -9.56 -21.67
CA VAL A 220 -30.24 -8.42 -22.48
C VAL A 220 -29.00 -7.80 -21.86
N VAL A 221 -27.99 -7.62 -22.70
CA VAL A 221 -26.84 -6.77 -22.41
C VAL A 221 -27.01 -5.51 -23.23
N ASP A 222 -27.19 -4.39 -22.55
CA ASP A 222 -27.46 -3.07 -23.11
C ASP A 222 -26.33 -2.11 -22.71
N GLY A 223 -26.21 -0.99 -23.41
CA GLY A 223 -25.33 0.10 -23.04
C GLY A 223 -26.08 1.23 -22.38
N PHE A 224 -25.57 1.76 -21.27
CA PHE A 224 -26.23 2.87 -20.58
C PHE A 224 -26.26 4.13 -21.47
N ASN A 225 -25.10 4.53 -21.99
CA ASN A 225 -24.97 5.68 -22.91
C ASN A 225 -23.94 5.50 -24.04
N GLU A 226 -23.28 4.35 -24.09
CA GLU A 226 -22.21 4.03 -25.02
C GLU A 226 -22.34 2.57 -25.51
N ASP A 227 -21.74 2.28 -26.67
CA ASP A 227 -21.67 0.93 -27.23
C ASP A 227 -20.20 0.47 -27.21
N GLY A 228 -19.95 -0.79 -26.90
CA GLY A 228 -18.58 -1.30 -26.79
C GLY A 228 -18.48 -2.82 -26.94
N GLU A 229 -17.23 -3.29 -26.91
CA GLU A 229 -16.96 -4.71 -26.67
C GLU A 229 -17.07 -4.98 -25.17
N PHE A 230 -17.67 -6.11 -24.82
CA PHE A 230 -17.81 -6.57 -23.45
C PHE A 230 -17.39 -8.03 -23.34
N THR A 231 -16.76 -8.37 -22.22
CA THR A 231 -16.61 -9.74 -21.75
C THR A 231 -17.85 -10.08 -20.95
N PHE A 232 -18.54 -11.14 -21.36
CA PHE A 232 -19.69 -11.68 -20.68
C PHE A 232 -19.30 -12.99 -19.99
N ARG A 233 -19.67 -13.13 -18.72
CA ARG A 233 -19.55 -14.38 -17.96
C ARG A 233 -20.91 -14.77 -17.40
N SER A 234 -21.21 -16.06 -17.45
CA SER A 234 -22.29 -16.65 -16.67
C SER A 234 -21.73 -17.75 -15.80
N GLU A 235 -22.22 -17.87 -14.57
CA GLU A 235 -21.85 -18.94 -13.65
C GLU A 235 -23.10 -19.58 -13.06
N VAL A 236 -23.22 -20.90 -13.21
CA VAL A 236 -24.35 -21.67 -12.68
C VAL A 236 -23.94 -22.31 -11.37
N PHE A 237 -24.63 -21.94 -10.29
CA PHE A 237 -24.35 -22.47 -8.97
C PHE A 237 -25.18 -23.74 -8.72
N CYS A 238 -24.49 -24.88 -8.67
CA CYS A 238 -25.09 -26.18 -8.40
C CYS A 238 -25.24 -26.52 -6.91
N GLY A 239 -24.62 -25.73 -6.01
CA GLY A 239 -24.54 -26.02 -4.56
C GLY A 239 -23.22 -26.68 -4.17
N GLU A 240 -22.96 -26.83 -2.86
CA GLU A 240 -21.71 -27.40 -2.35
C GLU A 240 -21.47 -28.82 -2.88
N GLY A 241 -20.27 -29.08 -3.39
CA GLY A 241 -19.82 -30.39 -3.89
C GLY A 241 -20.34 -30.77 -5.28
N LEU A 242 -21.04 -29.87 -5.98
CA LEU A 242 -21.59 -30.13 -7.31
C LEU A 242 -21.02 -29.16 -8.36
N ILE A 243 -20.67 -29.69 -9.53
CA ILE A 243 -20.27 -28.92 -10.72
C ILE A 243 -21.35 -29.00 -11.79
N TYR A 244 -21.50 -27.92 -12.57
CA TYR A 244 -22.48 -27.84 -13.65
C TYR A 244 -21.91 -28.39 -14.96
N ASP A 245 -22.58 -29.34 -15.61
CA ASP A 245 -22.28 -29.78 -16.98
C ASP A 245 -23.13 -28.99 -17.97
N ALA A 246 -22.50 -28.06 -18.70
CA ALA A 246 -23.18 -27.28 -19.72
C ALA A 246 -23.68 -28.12 -20.92
N ALA A 247 -23.10 -29.30 -21.17
CA ALA A 247 -23.52 -30.19 -22.27
C ALA A 247 -24.75 -31.03 -21.91
N ALA A 248 -24.89 -31.41 -20.64
CA ALA A 248 -26.04 -32.17 -20.13
C ALA A 248 -27.11 -31.28 -19.46
N ASP A 249 -26.82 -30.00 -19.20
CA ASP A 249 -27.65 -29.07 -18.40
C ASP A 249 -28.01 -29.65 -17.00
N GLU A 250 -27.07 -30.37 -16.41
CA GLU A 250 -27.25 -31.08 -15.14
C GLU A 250 -26.09 -30.79 -14.17
N CYS A 251 -26.38 -30.91 -12.88
CA CYS A 251 -25.38 -30.77 -11.82
C CYS A 251 -24.91 -32.17 -11.39
N PHE A 252 -23.60 -32.37 -11.30
CA PHE A 252 -22.98 -33.65 -10.93
C PHE A 252 -22.01 -33.48 -9.76
N GLU A 253 -21.75 -34.55 -9.03
CA GLU A 253 -20.73 -34.58 -7.98
C GLU A 253 -19.36 -34.24 -8.58
N ASP A 254 -18.61 -33.35 -7.93
CA ASP A 254 -17.29 -32.96 -8.41
C ASP A 254 -16.32 -34.17 -8.36
N PRO A 255 -15.83 -34.69 -9.51
CA PRO A 255 -14.88 -35.79 -9.53
C PRO A 255 -13.49 -35.39 -8.98
N CYS A 256 -13.27 -34.11 -8.71
CA CYS A 256 -12.11 -33.57 -8.01
C CYS A 256 -12.27 -33.48 -6.49
N GLU A 257 -13.40 -33.92 -5.92
CA GLU A 257 -13.60 -33.97 -4.48
C GLU A 257 -13.88 -35.41 -3.96
N PRO A 258 -12.92 -36.06 -3.27
CA PRO A 258 -11.58 -35.58 -2.93
C PRO A 258 -10.62 -35.63 -4.12
N ASN A 259 -9.66 -34.70 -4.17
CA ASN A 259 -8.70 -34.57 -5.27
C ASN A 259 -7.92 -35.89 -5.49
N PRO A 260 -8.09 -36.56 -6.63
CA PRO A 260 -7.42 -37.83 -6.90
C PRO A 260 -5.99 -37.67 -7.46
N CYS A 261 -5.54 -36.43 -7.72
CA CYS A 261 -4.24 -36.12 -8.30
C CYS A 261 -3.18 -35.96 -7.20
N ASP A 262 -2.22 -36.90 -7.16
CA ASP A 262 -1.13 -36.96 -6.17
C ASP A 262 0.20 -37.33 -6.87
N GLU A 263 0.34 -36.94 -8.15
CA GLU A 263 1.58 -37.12 -8.89
C GLU A 263 2.51 -35.91 -8.70
N PRO A 264 3.84 -36.10 -8.65
CA PRO A 264 4.77 -34.98 -8.52
C PRO A 264 4.59 -33.98 -9.67
N LEU A 265 4.47 -32.69 -9.32
CA LEU A 265 4.24 -31.58 -10.26
C LEU A 265 2.91 -31.67 -11.02
N LYS A 266 1.99 -32.53 -10.55
CA LYS A 266 0.74 -32.86 -11.21
C LYS A 266 -0.35 -33.20 -10.19
N THR A 267 -0.54 -32.30 -9.25
CA THR A 267 -1.50 -32.40 -8.15
C THR A 267 -2.82 -31.71 -8.46
N ARG A 268 -2.88 -30.92 -9.52
CA ARG A 268 -4.09 -30.22 -9.93
C ARG A 268 -5.10 -31.17 -10.59
N CYS A 269 -6.31 -31.21 -10.05
CA CYS A 269 -7.44 -31.89 -10.67
C CYS A 269 -8.22 -30.94 -11.57
N VAL A 270 -8.48 -31.37 -12.80
CA VAL A 270 -9.37 -30.69 -13.74
C VAL A 270 -10.50 -31.66 -14.07
N PRO A 271 -11.77 -31.33 -13.76
CA PRO A 271 -12.91 -32.16 -14.12
C PRO A 271 -13.09 -32.17 -15.64
N SER A 272 -13.28 -33.36 -16.23
CA SER A 272 -13.52 -33.57 -17.65
C SER A 272 -14.78 -34.42 -17.86
N TYR A 273 -15.69 -33.98 -18.72
CA TYR A 273 -16.97 -34.66 -18.93
C TYR A 273 -16.82 -35.93 -19.80
N PRO A 274 -17.64 -36.98 -19.61
CA PRO A 274 -18.65 -37.20 -18.56
C PRO A 274 -18.09 -38.13 -17.47
N ASP A 275 -17.63 -37.57 -16.34
CA ASP A 275 -17.02 -38.27 -15.18
C ASP A 275 -15.56 -38.76 -15.34
N ILE A 276 -14.72 -38.03 -16.09
CA ILE A 276 -13.28 -38.29 -16.17
C ILE A 276 -12.53 -37.21 -15.42
N THR A 277 -11.69 -37.60 -14.46
CA THR A 277 -10.70 -36.68 -13.91
C THR A 277 -9.48 -36.61 -14.81
N THR A 278 -9.04 -35.40 -15.17
CA THR A 278 -7.72 -35.17 -15.75
C THR A 278 -6.83 -34.44 -14.76
N CYS A 279 -5.70 -35.06 -14.40
CA CYS A 279 -4.68 -34.35 -13.62
C CYS A 279 -3.89 -33.43 -14.57
N ALA A 280 -3.74 -32.17 -14.20
CA ALA A 280 -2.97 -31.17 -14.91
C ALA A 280 -1.66 -30.88 -14.19
N CYS A 281 -0.68 -30.37 -14.93
CA CYS A 281 0.58 -29.93 -14.36
C CYS A 281 0.34 -28.75 -13.40
N ASP A 282 1.11 -28.70 -12.31
CA ASP A 282 1.05 -27.63 -11.31
C ASP A 282 1.59 -26.31 -11.92
N PRO A 283 1.22 -25.13 -11.39
CA PRO A 283 1.72 -23.84 -11.86
C PRO A 283 3.26 -23.78 -11.96
N GLY A 284 3.78 -23.15 -13.03
CA GLY A 284 5.22 -23.15 -13.33
C GLY A 284 5.77 -24.47 -13.87
N THR A 285 4.90 -25.42 -14.23
CA THR A 285 5.29 -26.70 -14.83
C THR A 285 4.49 -27.00 -16.10
N ILE A 286 5.13 -27.69 -17.05
CA ILE A 286 4.55 -28.05 -18.35
C ILE A 286 4.57 -29.56 -18.53
N GLU A 287 3.70 -30.08 -19.41
CA GLU A 287 3.82 -31.48 -19.82
C GLU A 287 5.17 -31.72 -20.50
N ASP A 288 5.86 -32.78 -20.10
CA ASP A 288 7.15 -33.17 -20.68
C ASP A 288 6.97 -33.52 -22.16
N PRO A 289 7.52 -32.72 -23.10
CA PRO A 289 7.39 -32.99 -24.53
C PRO A 289 8.02 -34.33 -24.95
N GLN A 290 8.93 -34.87 -24.14
CA GLN A 290 9.61 -36.14 -24.37
C GLN A 290 8.89 -37.32 -23.72
N ASN A 291 8.01 -37.07 -22.75
CA ASN A 291 7.26 -38.11 -22.03
C ASN A 291 5.83 -37.64 -21.69
N PRO A 292 4.88 -37.77 -22.64
CA PRO A 292 3.50 -37.34 -22.45
C PRO A 292 2.87 -37.99 -21.21
N GLY A 293 2.25 -37.16 -20.36
CA GLY A 293 1.62 -37.57 -19.11
C GLY A 293 2.42 -37.24 -17.85
N THR A 294 3.72 -36.92 -17.94
CA THR A 294 4.51 -36.39 -16.81
C THR A 294 4.75 -34.90 -16.93
N CYS A 295 4.94 -34.21 -15.80
CA CYS A 295 5.21 -32.76 -15.76
C CYS A 295 6.67 -32.47 -15.41
N ILE A 296 7.20 -31.40 -16.00
CA ILE A 296 8.54 -30.85 -15.74
C ILE A 296 8.42 -29.37 -15.43
N ILE A 297 9.34 -28.82 -14.65
CA ILE A 297 9.45 -27.36 -14.45
C ILE A 297 9.60 -26.68 -15.82
N ASP A 298 8.87 -25.58 -16.03
CA ASP A 298 8.93 -24.84 -17.29
C ASP A 298 10.39 -24.41 -17.57
N PRO A 299 11.00 -24.85 -18.70
CA PRO A 299 12.34 -24.41 -19.06
C PRO A 299 12.41 -22.92 -19.44
N GLU A 300 11.27 -22.26 -19.70
CA GLU A 300 11.14 -20.83 -19.93
C GLU A 300 10.31 -20.22 -18.80
N PRO A 301 10.93 -19.87 -17.65
CA PRO A 301 10.21 -19.40 -16.47
C PRO A 301 9.38 -18.16 -16.77
N LYS A 302 8.13 -18.16 -16.29
CA LYS A 302 7.20 -17.04 -16.42
C LYS A 302 6.87 -16.40 -15.07
N GLY A 303 7.32 -17.03 -13.98
CA GLY A 303 7.01 -16.60 -12.63
C GLY A 303 5.59 -16.97 -12.22
N GLU A 304 5.00 -18.02 -12.77
CA GLU A 304 3.66 -18.48 -12.39
C GLU A 304 3.64 -19.15 -11.00
N SER A 305 4.81 -19.58 -10.50
CA SER A 305 4.98 -20.14 -9.16
C SER A 305 6.42 -20.00 -8.64
N CYS A 306 6.61 -20.47 -7.41
CA CYS A 306 7.95 -20.63 -6.83
C CYS A 306 8.88 -21.59 -7.61
N LEU A 307 8.32 -22.48 -8.45
CA LEU A 307 9.11 -23.45 -9.21
C LEU A 307 9.75 -22.84 -10.47
N ASP A 308 9.16 -21.77 -11.00
CA ASP A 308 9.58 -21.09 -12.23
C ASP A 308 9.75 -19.58 -12.04
N ALA A 309 10.12 -19.14 -10.83
CA ALA A 309 10.35 -17.74 -10.52
C ALA A 309 11.25 -17.04 -11.56
N LEU A 310 10.82 -15.86 -12.04
CA LEU A 310 11.49 -15.11 -13.08
C LEU A 310 12.76 -14.42 -12.53
N PRO A 311 13.97 -14.72 -13.04
CA PRO A 311 15.19 -14.17 -12.50
C PRO A 311 15.41 -12.70 -12.91
N LEU A 312 15.58 -11.82 -11.92
CA LEU A 312 16.03 -10.44 -12.11
C LEU A 312 17.55 -10.40 -12.15
N THR A 313 18.13 -10.34 -13.37
CA THR A 313 19.57 -10.50 -13.56
C THR A 313 20.38 -9.22 -13.49
N ASP A 314 19.73 -8.07 -13.72
CA ASP A 314 20.37 -6.75 -13.69
C ASP A 314 20.15 -6.08 -12.33
N ALA A 315 21.06 -5.19 -11.93
CA ALA A 315 20.92 -4.43 -10.68
C ALA A 315 19.72 -3.47 -10.74
N THR A 316 19.36 -2.99 -11.93
CA THR A 316 18.21 -2.12 -12.14
C THR A 316 17.46 -2.59 -13.38
N GLY A 317 16.14 -2.54 -13.36
CA GLY A 317 15.36 -2.87 -14.55
C GLY A 317 13.88 -2.53 -14.42
N VAL A 318 13.19 -2.72 -15.54
CA VAL A 318 11.74 -2.56 -15.67
C VAL A 318 11.22 -3.70 -16.55
N ILE A 319 10.16 -4.36 -16.12
CA ILE A 319 9.46 -5.43 -16.85
C ILE A 319 7.97 -5.12 -16.82
N THR A 320 7.30 -5.32 -17.95
CA THR A 320 5.84 -5.26 -18.04
C THR A 320 5.27 -6.67 -18.15
N GLY A 321 4.14 -6.93 -17.50
CA GLY A 321 3.46 -8.23 -17.54
C GLY A 321 1.98 -8.11 -17.22
N THR A 322 1.32 -9.26 -16.99
CA THR A 322 -0.07 -9.33 -16.60
C THR A 322 -0.26 -10.48 -15.62
N THR A 323 -1.02 -10.27 -14.54
CA THR A 323 -1.43 -11.37 -13.64
C THR A 323 -2.69 -12.07 -14.15
N VAL A 324 -3.32 -11.57 -15.22
CA VAL A 324 -4.51 -12.16 -15.82
C VAL A 324 -4.20 -13.56 -16.34
N GLY A 325 -4.91 -14.56 -15.79
CA GLY A 325 -4.74 -15.97 -16.15
C GLY A 325 -3.64 -16.71 -15.38
N SER A 326 -2.90 -16.02 -14.51
CA SER A 326 -1.99 -16.63 -13.53
C SER A 326 -2.78 -17.24 -12.35
N PHE A 327 -2.10 -17.90 -11.41
CA PHE A 327 -2.74 -18.51 -10.25
C PHE A 327 -2.48 -17.67 -8.99
N GLY A 328 -3.41 -17.72 -8.05
CA GLY A 328 -3.25 -17.11 -6.73
C GLY A 328 -2.97 -18.16 -5.68
N GLU A 329 -1.70 -18.44 -5.42
CA GLU A 329 -1.26 -19.49 -4.50
C GLU A 329 -0.36 -18.97 -3.37
N LEU A 330 0.10 -17.73 -3.45
CA LEU A 330 0.99 -17.08 -2.50
C LEU A 330 0.35 -15.81 -1.92
N GLU A 331 -0.16 -15.91 -0.70
CA GLU A 331 -0.75 -14.75 0.00
C GLU A 331 0.27 -14.07 0.92
N GLY A 332 0.37 -12.74 0.85
CA GLY A 332 1.24 -11.91 1.69
C GLY A 332 0.62 -11.53 3.03
N SER A 333 1.42 -11.07 4.00
CA SER A 333 0.87 -10.64 5.31
C SER A 333 0.05 -9.35 5.27
N CYS A 334 0.17 -8.57 4.20
CA CYS A 334 -0.56 -7.33 3.96
C CYS A 334 -1.73 -7.48 2.97
N GLY A 335 -2.04 -8.70 2.53
CA GLY A 335 -3.11 -8.99 1.57
C GLY A 335 -2.58 -9.73 0.35
N GLY A 336 -3.33 -9.65 -0.75
CA GLY A 336 -3.06 -10.39 -1.97
C GLY A 336 -3.55 -11.83 -1.83
N ALA A 337 -4.80 -12.07 -2.25
CA ALA A 337 -5.32 -13.43 -2.41
C ALA A 337 -5.69 -13.70 -3.88
N GLY A 338 -5.34 -12.76 -4.76
CA GLY A 338 -5.58 -12.81 -6.18
C GLY A 338 -4.43 -13.49 -6.90
N ASN A 339 -4.29 -13.21 -8.20
CA ASN A 339 -3.27 -13.85 -9.02
C ASN A 339 -1.89 -13.27 -8.77
N ASP A 340 -0.90 -14.14 -8.64
CA ASP A 340 0.47 -13.77 -8.31
C ASP A 340 1.47 -14.04 -9.45
N HIS A 341 2.58 -13.32 -9.40
CA HIS A 341 3.80 -13.55 -10.19
C HIS A 341 5.03 -13.49 -9.30
N VAL A 342 5.93 -14.46 -9.47
CA VAL A 342 7.12 -14.62 -8.66
C VAL A 342 8.38 -14.23 -9.44
N PHE A 343 9.17 -13.34 -8.85
CA PHE A 343 10.50 -12.97 -9.30
C PHE A 343 11.55 -13.46 -8.30
N THR A 344 12.76 -13.75 -8.79
CA THR A 344 13.89 -14.11 -7.92
C THR A 344 15.11 -13.25 -8.21
N PHE A 345 15.84 -12.88 -7.17
CA PHE A 345 17.09 -12.13 -7.30
C PHE A 345 18.07 -12.56 -6.20
N THR A 346 19.36 -12.32 -6.46
CA THR A 346 20.42 -12.67 -5.52
C THR A 346 21.27 -11.45 -5.20
N ILE A 347 21.41 -11.19 -3.91
CA ILE A 347 22.24 -10.15 -3.35
C ILE A 347 23.54 -10.80 -2.88
N THR A 348 24.69 -10.27 -3.30
CA THR A 348 26.01 -10.84 -2.96
C THR A 348 26.73 -10.09 -1.82
N GLU A 349 26.28 -8.88 -1.53
CA GLU A 349 26.77 -7.98 -0.48
C GLU A 349 25.59 -7.13 0.01
N LEU A 350 25.62 -6.65 1.26
CA LEU A 350 24.57 -5.78 1.81
C LEU A 350 24.16 -4.73 0.78
N SER A 351 22.87 -4.68 0.42
CA SER A 351 22.37 -3.83 -0.67
C SER A 351 21.05 -3.21 -0.29
N LYS A 352 20.83 -1.96 -0.71
CA LYS A 352 19.54 -1.29 -0.66
C LYS A 352 18.72 -1.72 -1.86
N VAL A 353 17.57 -2.31 -1.62
CA VAL A 353 16.66 -2.84 -2.64
C VAL A 353 15.43 -1.97 -2.68
N LYS A 354 15.09 -1.50 -3.88
CA LYS A 354 13.85 -0.80 -4.21
C LYS A 354 13.10 -1.64 -5.23
N VAL A 355 11.82 -1.89 -5.01
CA VAL A 355 10.92 -2.48 -5.98
C VAL A 355 9.61 -1.70 -6.02
N LEU A 356 9.06 -1.52 -7.21
CA LEU A 356 7.83 -0.76 -7.45
C LEU A 356 7.00 -1.53 -8.48
N SER A 357 5.72 -1.71 -8.18
CA SER A 357 4.73 -2.20 -9.12
C SER A 357 3.67 -1.14 -9.34
N THR A 358 3.23 -0.98 -10.59
CA THR A 358 2.17 -0.03 -10.99
C THR A 358 1.30 -0.66 -12.07
N GLY A 359 0.08 -0.15 -12.24
CA GLY A 359 -0.81 -0.52 -13.36
C GLY A 359 -2.18 -1.01 -12.90
N PHE A 360 -2.25 -1.61 -11.72
CA PHE A 360 -3.47 -2.00 -11.02
C PHE A 360 -3.20 -2.13 -9.52
N ASP A 361 -4.21 -2.48 -8.73
CA ASP A 361 -4.12 -2.68 -7.28
C ASP A 361 -3.27 -3.93 -6.95
N THR A 362 -1.96 -3.72 -6.80
CA THR A 362 -0.98 -4.78 -6.55
C THR A 362 -0.66 -4.91 -5.06
N VAL A 363 -0.13 -6.07 -4.69
CA VAL A 363 0.53 -6.30 -3.41
C VAL A 363 1.93 -6.84 -3.71
N LEU A 364 2.97 -6.24 -3.14
CA LEU A 364 4.33 -6.76 -3.19
C LEU A 364 4.70 -7.38 -1.85
N HIS A 365 5.30 -8.55 -1.87
CA HIS A 365 5.97 -9.08 -0.68
C HIS A 365 7.25 -9.83 -1.01
N ILE A 366 8.21 -9.80 -0.08
CA ILE A 366 9.55 -10.38 -0.27
C ILE A 366 9.80 -11.49 0.73
N ARG A 367 10.25 -12.66 0.25
CA ARG A 367 10.56 -13.85 1.06
C ARG A 367 11.99 -14.35 0.86
N THR A 368 12.55 -14.99 1.89
CA THR A 368 13.81 -15.75 1.75
C THR A 368 13.62 -17.18 1.26
N ASP A 369 12.44 -17.75 1.47
CA ASP A 369 11.98 -18.99 0.85
C ASP A 369 10.59 -18.73 0.26
N CYS A 370 10.47 -18.85 -1.07
CA CYS A 370 9.26 -18.49 -1.79
C CYS A 370 7.99 -19.17 -1.23
N GLY A 371 8.09 -20.46 -0.91
CA GLY A 371 6.94 -21.28 -0.49
C GLY A 371 6.67 -21.27 1.02
N ASP A 372 7.51 -20.62 1.82
CA ASP A 372 7.31 -20.53 3.27
C ASP A 372 6.87 -19.11 3.67
N PRO A 373 5.57 -18.88 3.97
CA PRO A 373 5.08 -17.56 4.38
C PRO A 373 5.71 -17.08 5.69
N GLY A 374 6.24 -17.99 6.53
CA GLY A 374 6.97 -17.63 7.74
C GLY A 374 8.33 -16.96 7.49
N THR A 375 8.76 -16.89 6.22
CA THR A 375 10.03 -16.28 5.81
C THR A 375 9.87 -14.95 5.11
N GLU A 376 8.66 -14.39 5.12
CA GLU A 376 8.38 -13.05 4.66
C GLU A 376 9.11 -12.00 5.48
N ILE A 377 9.72 -11.05 4.77
CA ILE A 377 10.56 -10.01 5.35
C ILE A 377 9.83 -8.67 5.35
N VAL A 378 9.07 -8.41 4.28
CA VAL A 378 8.35 -7.17 4.06
C VAL A 378 7.20 -7.43 3.09
N CYS A 379 6.13 -6.65 3.25
CA CYS A 379 4.94 -6.64 2.41
C CYS A 379 4.47 -5.18 2.27
N ASP A 380 3.92 -4.83 1.11
CA ASP A 380 3.35 -3.52 0.81
C ASP A 380 2.21 -3.64 -0.22
N ASP A 381 1.09 -2.93 -0.08
CA ASP A 381 0.00 -2.86 -1.06
C ASP A 381 -0.05 -1.51 -1.81
N ASP A 382 -0.05 -0.40 -1.07
CA ASP A 382 -0.35 0.96 -1.55
C ASP A 382 0.81 1.95 -1.31
N GLY A 383 2.02 1.46 -1.02
CA GLY A 383 3.19 2.30 -0.71
C GLY A 383 3.62 3.21 -1.87
N GLY A 384 3.18 2.94 -3.11
CA GLY A 384 3.35 3.80 -4.29
C GLY A 384 2.14 4.70 -4.60
N GLY A 385 1.02 4.54 -3.89
CA GLY A 385 -0.31 5.10 -4.15
C GLY A 385 -1.38 4.00 -4.28
N TRP A 386 -2.68 4.37 -4.29
CA TRP A 386 -3.87 3.48 -4.27
C TRP A 386 -3.97 2.36 -5.33
N GLN A 387 -3.00 2.25 -6.25
CA GLN A 387 -2.94 1.26 -7.33
C GLN A 387 -1.48 0.85 -7.61
N SER A 388 -0.65 0.84 -6.57
CA SER A 388 0.79 0.63 -6.72
C SER A 388 1.45 0.35 -5.39
N SER A 389 2.26 -0.71 -5.36
CA SER A 389 3.04 -1.07 -4.19
C SER A 389 4.51 -0.73 -4.37
N TYR A 390 5.14 -0.27 -3.30
CA TYR A 390 6.54 0.16 -3.25
C TYR A 390 7.24 -0.41 -2.00
N ILE A 391 8.35 -1.10 -2.21
CA ILE A 391 9.20 -1.58 -1.12
C ILE A 391 10.61 -0.99 -1.29
N GLU A 392 11.10 -0.31 -0.25
CA GLU A 392 12.50 0.08 -0.11
C GLU A 392 13.06 -0.43 1.22
N MET A 393 14.11 -1.25 1.17
CA MET A 393 14.76 -1.74 2.37
C MET A 393 16.22 -2.15 2.15
N ASP A 394 16.99 -2.20 3.24
CA ASP A 394 18.35 -2.74 3.24
C ASP A 394 18.30 -4.26 3.44
N MET A 395 18.99 -5.00 2.58
CA MET A 395 18.93 -6.46 2.53
C MET A 395 20.34 -7.09 2.56
N ASP A 396 20.50 -8.08 3.43
CA ASP A 396 21.73 -8.86 3.57
C ASP A 396 22.02 -9.73 2.33
N PRO A 397 23.25 -10.27 2.19
CA PRO A 397 23.56 -11.23 1.13
C PRO A 397 22.67 -12.48 1.23
N GLY A 398 21.98 -12.80 0.15
CA GLY A 398 21.01 -13.88 0.11
C GLY A 398 20.32 -14.00 -1.24
N THR A 399 19.53 -15.06 -1.40
CA THR A 399 18.59 -15.20 -2.50
C THR A 399 17.20 -14.89 -1.97
N TYR A 400 16.47 -14.07 -2.71
CA TYR A 400 15.17 -13.55 -2.32
C TYR A 400 14.18 -13.75 -3.46
N PHE A 401 12.90 -13.77 -3.07
CA PHE A 401 11.78 -13.88 -3.98
C PHE A 401 10.88 -12.67 -3.76
N VAL A 402 10.54 -11.95 -4.83
CA VAL A 402 9.51 -10.92 -4.81
C VAL A 402 8.27 -11.54 -5.41
N ILE A 403 7.17 -11.51 -4.67
CA ILE A 403 5.87 -11.92 -5.16
C ILE A 403 5.11 -10.62 -5.44
N LEU A 404 4.63 -10.49 -6.67
CA LEU A 404 3.72 -9.45 -7.11
C LEU A 404 2.36 -10.09 -7.25
N ASP A 405 1.46 -9.71 -6.35
CA ASP A 405 0.13 -10.27 -6.22
C ASP A 405 -0.93 -9.22 -6.55
N SER A 406 -2.13 -9.67 -6.83
CA SER A 406 -3.32 -8.88 -7.04
C SER A 406 -4.11 -8.79 -5.73
N PHE A 407 -4.47 -7.57 -5.30
CA PHE A 407 -5.22 -7.42 -4.05
C PHE A 407 -6.61 -8.07 -4.12
N GLU A 408 -7.37 -7.77 -5.18
CA GLU A 408 -8.67 -8.38 -5.50
C GLU A 408 -8.73 -8.86 -6.96
N ASP A 409 -8.52 -7.95 -7.92
CA ASP A 409 -8.63 -8.26 -9.36
C ASP A 409 -7.27 -8.31 -10.04
N PRO A 410 -7.02 -9.29 -10.94
CA PRO A 410 -5.79 -9.34 -11.73
C PRO A 410 -5.73 -8.23 -12.78
N GLY A 411 -4.53 -7.83 -13.17
CA GLY A 411 -4.32 -6.75 -14.12
C GLY A 411 -2.95 -6.74 -14.79
N ASP A 412 -2.78 -5.79 -15.72
CA ASP A 412 -1.50 -5.51 -16.38
C ASP A 412 -0.63 -4.64 -15.47
N TYR A 413 0.65 -4.99 -15.34
CA TYR A 413 1.60 -4.26 -14.50
C TYR A 413 2.85 -3.80 -15.23
N GLU A 414 3.46 -2.73 -14.71
CA GLU A 414 4.86 -2.37 -14.89
C GLU A 414 5.58 -2.53 -13.53
N PHE A 415 6.55 -3.45 -13.49
CA PHE A 415 7.36 -3.77 -12.32
C PHE A 415 8.80 -3.30 -12.53
N SER A 416 9.30 -2.47 -11.62
CA SER A 416 10.67 -1.93 -11.66
C SER A 416 11.43 -2.25 -10.39
N TRP A 417 12.76 -2.35 -10.51
CA TRP A 417 13.62 -2.61 -9.36
C TRP A 417 14.97 -1.88 -9.46
N SER A 418 15.58 -1.68 -8.30
CA SER A 418 16.94 -1.18 -8.13
C SER A 418 17.60 -1.83 -6.92
N ILE A 419 18.78 -2.40 -7.13
CA ILE A 419 19.62 -3.03 -6.10
C ILE A 419 20.93 -2.23 -6.08
N THR A 420 21.09 -1.42 -5.04
CA THR A 420 22.26 -0.55 -4.84
C THR A 420 23.15 -1.14 -3.75
N PRO A 421 24.36 -1.64 -4.09
CA PRO A 421 25.28 -2.17 -3.09
C PRO A 421 25.66 -1.13 -2.05
N PHE A 422 25.91 -1.56 -0.82
CA PHE A 422 26.39 -0.72 0.25
C PHE A 422 27.74 -0.08 -0.16
N PRO A 423 27.82 1.26 -0.30
CA PRO A 423 29.00 1.90 -0.88
C PRO A 423 30.22 1.83 0.05
N CYS A 424 30.00 1.47 1.32
CA CYS A 424 31.04 1.24 2.31
C CYS A 424 31.43 -0.25 2.45
N ALA A 425 31.01 -1.11 1.51
CA ALA A 425 31.46 -2.50 1.45
C ALA A 425 32.98 -2.57 1.25
N GLY A 426 33.68 -3.30 2.12
CA GLY A 426 35.15 -3.35 2.09
C GLY A 426 35.82 -2.10 2.67
N GLU A 427 35.22 -1.51 3.70
CA GLU A 427 35.68 -0.32 4.44
C GLU A 427 37.20 -0.20 4.62
N GLU A 428 37.92 -1.28 4.97
CA GLU A 428 39.39 -1.25 5.13
C GLU A 428 40.15 -0.79 3.87
N THR A 429 39.56 -0.95 2.69
CA THR A 429 40.14 -0.48 1.41
C THR A 429 39.70 0.93 1.04
N ILE A 430 38.49 1.31 1.46
CA ILE A 430 37.83 2.56 1.09
C ILE A 430 38.25 3.71 2.01
N CYS A 431 38.24 3.44 3.31
CA CYS A 431 38.66 4.34 4.38
C CYS A 431 39.79 3.64 5.18
N PRO A 432 41.02 3.57 4.64
CA PRO A 432 42.10 2.86 5.30
C PRO A 432 42.50 3.56 6.61
N GLY A 433 42.73 2.79 7.66
CA GLY A 433 43.19 3.30 8.96
C GLY A 433 42.03 3.43 9.95
N THR A 434 42.00 4.55 10.67
CA THR A 434 40.97 4.86 11.67
C THR A 434 39.71 5.57 11.13
N PRO A 435 39.69 6.27 9.96
CA PRO A 435 38.45 6.83 9.42
C PRO A 435 37.40 5.74 9.14
N VAL A 436 36.14 6.03 9.49
CA VAL A 436 34.98 5.17 9.28
C VAL A 436 34.25 5.61 8.02
N CYS A 437 33.86 4.64 7.19
CA CYS A 437 33.09 4.91 5.98
C CYS A 437 31.62 5.17 6.34
N THR A 438 31.11 6.31 5.90
CA THR A 438 29.69 6.67 6.04
C THR A 438 29.06 6.81 4.65
N PRO A 439 28.05 6.00 4.30
CA PRO A 439 27.36 6.08 3.02
C PRO A 439 26.51 7.37 2.94
N SER A 440 26.24 7.86 1.71
CA SER A 440 25.16 8.82 1.48
C SER A 440 23.79 8.15 1.67
N ALA A 441 22.73 8.93 1.92
CA ALA A 441 21.37 8.41 2.13
C ALA A 441 20.86 7.53 0.96
N ASP A 442 21.24 7.91 -0.27
CA ASP A 442 20.91 7.20 -1.50
C ASP A 442 21.86 6.04 -1.85
N TRP A 443 22.85 5.75 -1.00
CA TRP A 443 23.88 4.72 -1.17
C TRP A 443 24.71 4.85 -2.46
N LYS A 444 24.66 5.98 -3.17
CA LYS A 444 25.46 6.20 -4.38
C LYS A 444 26.88 6.68 -4.11
N ASN A 445 27.12 7.22 -2.92
CA ASN A 445 28.41 7.78 -2.54
C ASN A 445 28.78 7.44 -1.09
N TYR A 446 30.00 7.77 -0.69
CA TYR A 446 30.45 7.61 0.69
C TYR A 446 31.41 8.74 1.09
N SER A 447 31.56 8.93 2.40
CA SER A 447 32.57 9.81 2.99
C SER A 447 33.36 9.05 4.06
N CYS A 448 34.67 9.27 4.12
CA CYS A 448 35.50 8.78 5.21
C CYS A 448 35.53 9.82 6.31
N MET A 449 34.89 9.52 7.44
CA MET A 449 34.81 10.42 8.58
C MET A 449 35.64 9.89 9.73
N CYS A 450 36.33 10.76 10.45
CA CYS A 450 36.96 10.32 11.69
C CYS A 450 35.90 9.99 12.74
N PRO A 451 36.13 8.94 13.56
CA PRO A 451 35.28 8.66 14.71
C PRO A 451 35.13 9.88 15.62
N GLU A 452 34.04 9.90 16.39
CA GLU A 452 33.80 10.95 17.40
C GLU A 452 35.03 11.17 18.28
N GLY A 453 35.37 12.44 18.52
CA GLY A 453 36.56 12.83 19.29
C GLY A 453 37.88 12.75 18.52
N MET A 454 37.88 12.36 17.25
CA MET A 454 39.07 12.38 16.39
C MET A 454 38.90 13.33 15.19
N VAL A 455 40.02 13.78 14.65
CA VAL A 455 40.06 14.64 13.46
C VAL A 455 41.04 14.12 12.42
N PRO A 456 40.79 14.37 11.12
CA PRO A 456 41.69 13.95 10.06
C PRO A 456 43.08 14.59 10.21
N PHE A 457 44.13 13.76 10.20
CA PHE A 457 45.51 14.22 10.14
C PHE A 457 46.31 13.31 9.20
N GLU A 458 46.81 13.90 8.11
CA GLU A 458 47.43 13.15 7.01
C GLU A 458 46.45 12.12 6.42
N ASN A 459 46.73 10.81 6.56
CA ASN A 459 45.90 9.73 6.04
C ASN A 459 45.29 8.87 7.16
N ASP A 460 45.17 9.42 8.37
CA ASP A 460 44.62 8.72 9.55
C ASP A 460 43.80 9.68 10.42
N CYS A 461 43.17 9.15 11.46
CA CYS A 461 42.52 9.97 12.49
C CYS A 461 43.41 10.04 13.72
N VAL A 462 43.55 11.24 14.26
CA VAL A 462 44.23 11.48 15.54
C VAL A 462 43.24 12.07 16.54
N ASP A 463 43.49 11.84 17.82
CA ASP A 463 42.70 12.45 18.90
C ASP A 463 42.59 13.95 18.67
N ASN A 464 41.35 14.45 18.67
CA ASN A 464 41.11 15.88 18.61
C ASN A 464 41.46 16.48 19.97
N PRO A 465 42.54 17.27 20.09
CA PRO A 465 42.92 17.87 21.36
C PRO A 465 41.89 18.90 21.87
N CYS A 466 40.91 19.24 21.04
CA CYS A 466 39.77 20.08 21.36
C CYS A 466 38.49 19.31 21.69
N SER A 467 38.53 17.97 21.80
CA SER A 467 37.38 17.15 22.21
C SER A 467 37.73 16.22 23.39
N PRO A 468 37.12 16.38 24.58
CA PRO A 468 36.21 17.47 24.95
C PRO A 468 36.95 18.81 24.98
N ASN A 469 36.23 19.91 24.76
CA ASN A 469 36.82 21.25 24.66
C ASN A 469 37.59 21.63 25.96
N PRO A 470 38.93 21.77 25.93
CA PRO A 470 39.74 22.10 27.10
C PRO A 470 39.69 23.58 27.47
N CYS A 471 39.10 24.43 26.61
CA CYS A 471 39.10 25.87 26.76
C CYS A 471 37.89 26.33 27.58
N THR A 472 38.09 26.51 28.89
CA THR A 472 37.02 26.86 29.85
C THR A 472 37.16 28.27 30.43
N ASP A 473 38.15 29.03 30.00
CA ASP A 473 38.36 30.39 30.49
C ASP A 473 37.25 31.31 29.94
N PRO A 474 36.62 32.18 30.77
CA PRO A 474 35.50 33.02 30.32
C PRO A 474 35.86 33.90 29.12
N GLY A 475 35.05 33.84 28.05
CA GLY A 475 35.28 34.58 26.81
C GLY A 475 36.37 33.96 25.91
N ARG A 476 36.96 32.84 26.31
CA ARG A 476 38.02 32.11 25.61
C ARG A 476 37.66 30.64 25.37
N GLY A 477 36.40 30.36 25.07
CA GLY A 477 35.95 29.00 24.85
C GLY A 477 36.31 28.41 23.47
N ARG A 478 36.90 29.17 22.55
CA ARG A 478 37.27 28.65 21.23
C ARG A 478 38.58 27.87 21.28
N CYS A 479 38.53 26.58 20.95
CA CYS A 479 39.70 25.71 20.87
C CYS A 479 40.15 25.53 19.42
N VAL A 480 41.41 25.84 19.15
CA VAL A 480 42.05 25.61 17.85
C VAL A 480 43.03 24.45 17.99
N ALA A 481 42.72 23.34 17.32
CA ALA A 481 43.55 22.14 17.35
C ALA A 481 44.87 22.35 16.59
N GLU A 482 45.98 22.00 17.23
CA GLU A 482 47.33 21.94 16.65
C GLU A 482 47.76 20.47 16.56
N LEU A 483 47.39 19.83 15.46
CA LEU A 483 47.59 18.39 15.26
C LEU A 483 49.08 18.01 15.23
N PRO A 484 49.46 16.85 15.81
CA PRO A 484 48.59 15.74 16.21
C PRO A 484 48.13 15.74 17.68
N GLY A 485 48.24 16.82 18.47
CA GLY A 485 47.76 16.77 19.86
C GLY A 485 48.00 17.98 20.76
N ALA A 486 48.44 19.11 20.21
CA ALA A 486 48.47 20.39 20.93
C ALA A 486 47.20 21.19 20.62
N TYR A 487 46.91 22.24 21.39
CA TYR A 487 45.79 23.13 21.13
C TYR A 487 46.10 24.53 21.65
N THR A 488 45.40 25.51 21.09
CA THR A 488 45.43 26.91 21.56
C THR A 488 44.00 27.39 21.84
N CYS A 489 43.79 27.98 23.02
CA CYS A 489 42.52 28.63 23.36
C CYS A 489 42.52 30.10 22.93
N THR A 490 41.60 30.47 22.06
CA THR A 490 41.41 31.83 21.55
C THR A 490 40.13 32.44 22.09
N CYS A 491 39.98 33.76 21.92
CA CYS A 491 38.70 34.40 22.19
C CYS A 491 37.58 33.79 21.34
N GLU A 492 36.39 33.75 21.92
CA GLU A 492 35.16 33.34 21.23
C GLU A 492 34.83 34.31 20.09
N VAL A 493 34.06 33.86 19.10
CA VAL A 493 33.58 34.73 18.02
C VAL A 493 32.79 35.91 18.59
N GLY A 494 33.07 37.11 18.08
CA GLY A 494 32.58 38.39 18.62
C GLY A 494 33.55 39.09 19.58
N TYR A 495 34.64 38.42 19.96
CA TYR A 495 35.65 38.95 20.88
C TYR A 495 37.08 38.80 20.32
N VAL A 496 37.96 39.71 20.71
CA VAL A 496 39.38 39.72 20.32
C VAL A 496 40.29 39.82 21.54
N GLU A 497 41.54 39.39 21.37
CA GLU A 497 42.57 39.51 22.41
C GLU A 497 42.74 40.96 22.87
N ASN A 498 42.70 41.18 24.19
CA ASN A 498 42.91 42.49 24.78
C ASN A 498 44.40 42.88 24.75
N PRO A 499 44.83 43.89 23.96
CA PRO A 499 46.23 44.27 23.88
C PRO A 499 46.78 44.87 25.19
N GLY A 500 45.89 45.35 26.06
CA GLY A 500 46.23 45.95 27.35
C GLY A 500 46.35 44.95 28.49
N ILE A 501 45.76 43.76 28.37
CA ILE A 501 45.74 42.72 29.40
C ILE A 501 45.88 41.34 28.72
N PRO A 502 47.11 40.81 28.59
CA PRO A 502 47.36 39.52 27.94
C PRO A 502 46.55 38.39 28.57
N GLY A 503 45.97 37.52 27.74
CA GLY A 503 45.17 36.39 28.20
C GLY A 503 43.70 36.73 28.49
N THR A 504 43.24 37.95 28.20
CA THR A 504 41.83 38.34 28.34
C THR A 504 41.25 38.78 27.01
N CYS A 505 39.93 38.65 26.86
CA CYS A 505 39.21 39.08 25.67
C CYS A 505 38.47 40.39 25.89
N MET A 506 38.29 41.15 24.82
CA MET A 506 37.47 42.35 24.78
C MET A 506 36.57 42.29 23.54
N ASP A 507 35.50 43.06 23.55
CA ASP A 507 34.57 43.16 22.42
C ASP A 507 35.32 43.48 21.13
N ASP A 508 35.04 42.71 20.08
CA ASP A 508 35.53 43.03 18.74
C ASP A 508 34.74 44.22 18.21
N PRO A 509 35.37 45.38 17.94
CA PRO A 509 34.66 46.56 17.43
C PRO A 509 34.11 46.36 16.00
N THR A 510 34.48 45.28 15.32
CA THR A 510 33.98 44.90 14.00
C THR A 510 32.86 43.88 14.04
N ALA A 511 32.60 43.27 15.20
CA ALA A 511 31.50 42.33 15.38
C ALA A 511 30.17 43.03 15.68
N ALA A 512 29.10 42.46 15.13
CA ALA A 512 27.73 42.84 15.45
C ALA A 512 27.38 42.50 16.91
N ASP A 513 26.35 43.14 17.45
CA ASP A 513 25.76 42.72 18.72
C ASP A 513 24.97 41.42 18.55
N TRP A 514 24.21 41.31 17.45
CA TRP A 514 23.40 40.14 17.12
C TRP A 514 23.67 39.62 15.71
N GLY A 515 23.90 38.32 15.57
CA GLY A 515 23.83 37.58 14.32
C GLY A 515 22.55 36.76 14.28
N ILE A 516 21.69 37.04 13.30
CA ILE A 516 20.47 36.28 13.04
C ILE A 516 20.73 35.40 11.82
N ILE A 517 20.92 34.11 12.07
CA ILE A 517 21.29 33.12 11.06
C ILE A 517 20.07 32.26 10.78
N VAL A 518 19.57 32.30 9.55
CA VAL A 518 18.33 31.61 9.16
C VAL A 518 18.67 30.51 8.17
N PHE A 519 18.27 29.28 8.49
CA PHE A 519 18.33 28.13 7.60
C PHE A 519 16.91 27.91 7.08
N LEU A 520 16.63 28.41 5.88
CA LEU A 520 15.30 28.52 5.30
C LEU A 520 15.17 27.55 4.14
N ASN A 521 14.69 26.35 4.44
CA ASN A 521 14.40 25.36 3.41
C ASN A 521 12.95 25.54 2.95
N ALA A 522 12.75 26.21 1.82
CA ALA A 522 11.44 26.39 1.20
C ALA A 522 11.29 25.52 -0.06
N ASP A 523 12.16 24.51 -0.21
CA ASP A 523 12.09 23.53 -1.29
C ASP A 523 11.04 22.46 -0.99
N ASN A 524 9.79 22.90 -0.89
CA ASN A 524 8.60 22.05 -0.76
C ASN A 524 7.32 22.91 -0.93
N ASN A 525 6.19 22.41 -0.42
CA ASN A 525 4.90 23.09 -0.46
C ASN A 525 4.81 24.39 0.40
N LEU A 526 5.88 24.80 1.08
CA LEU A 526 5.93 26.04 1.86
C LEU A 526 6.65 27.20 1.14
N GLU A 527 7.13 27.03 -0.10
CA GLU A 527 7.92 28.03 -0.86
C GLU A 527 7.38 29.48 -0.76
N GLU A 528 6.08 29.67 -0.96
CA GLU A 528 5.45 31.00 -0.97
C GLU A 528 5.64 31.72 0.36
N TRP A 529 5.54 31.01 1.48
CA TRP A 529 5.69 31.57 2.82
C TRP A 529 7.14 31.91 3.13
N GLY A 530 8.09 31.06 2.72
CA GLY A 530 9.51 31.35 2.88
C GLY A 530 9.94 32.65 2.18
N LEU A 531 9.37 32.93 1.00
CA LEU A 531 9.58 34.19 0.29
C LEU A 531 8.98 35.39 1.03
N GLU A 532 7.76 35.24 1.57
CA GLU A 532 7.11 36.28 2.38
C GLU A 532 7.93 36.59 3.65
N ASP A 533 8.44 35.58 4.33
CA ASP A 533 9.23 35.74 5.57
C ASP A 533 10.57 36.45 5.33
N VAL A 534 11.21 36.22 4.19
CA VAL A 534 12.40 37.00 3.78
C VAL A 534 12.03 38.47 3.55
N ASP A 535 10.88 38.76 2.94
CA ASP A 535 10.39 40.12 2.76
C ASP A 535 10.01 40.79 4.09
N GLU A 536 9.48 40.05 5.06
CA GLU A 536 9.21 40.52 6.41
C GLU A 536 10.50 40.83 7.18
N MET A 537 11.48 39.92 7.16
CA MET A 537 12.80 40.14 7.75
C MET A 537 13.47 41.38 7.14
N ALA A 538 13.33 41.60 5.83
CA ALA A 538 13.85 42.79 5.16
C ALA A 538 13.20 44.09 5.66
N GLN A 539 12.02 44.09 6.27
CA GLN A 539 11.45 45.31 6.88
C GLN A 539 12.29 45.81 8.08
N VAL A 540 12.94 44.89 8.79
CA VAL A 540 13.87 45.19 9.88
C VAL A 540 15.28 45.33 9.31
N GLY A 541 15.78 44.25 8.70
CA GLY A 541 17.05 44.16 7.99
C GLY A 541 18.29 44.29 8.88
N SER A 542 19.44 44.01 8.27
CA SER A 542 20.76 44.17 8.87
C SER A 542 21.11 45.65 9.09
N SER A 543 21.99 45.89 10.07
CA SER A 543 22.52 47.20 10.46
C SER A 543 24.00 47.09 10.86
N GLY A 544 24.61 48.18 11.32
CA GLY A 544 25.99 48.11 11.85
C GLY A 544 26.12 47.35 13.18
N GLN A 545 25.02 46.94 13.80
CA GLN A 545 24.97 46.21 15.07
C GLN A 545 24.24 44.87 14.95
N VAL A 546 23.67 44.56 13.78
CA VAL A 546 22.88 43.35 13.55
C VAL A 546 23.19 42.83 12.16
N ASP A 547 23.64 41.59 12.05
CA ASP A 547 23.77 40.89 10.77
C ASP A 547 22.64 39.88 10.65
N MET A 548 21.86 39.94 9.55
CA MET A 548 20.81 38.98 9.23
C MET A 548 21.17 38.27 7.92
N VAL A 549 21.37 36.97 8.00
CA VAL A 549 21.85 36.14 6.90
C VAL A 549 21.02 34.88 6.80
N THR A 550 20.53 34.57 5.61
CA THR A 550 19.76 33.35 5.36
C THR A 550 20.44 32.50 4.29
N LEU A 551 20.48 31.19 4.47
CA LEU A 551 20.57 30.25 3.35
C LEU A 551 19.14 29.87 3.03
N MET A 552 18.70 30.26 1.83
CA MET A 552 17.36 30.02 1.34
C MET A 552 17.41 29.08 0.16
N ASP A 553 16.62 28.02 0.21
CA ASP A 553 16.35 27.14 -0.93
C ASP A 553 14.87 27.15 -1.29
N LEU A 554 14.57 26.93 -2.56
CA LEU A 554 13.26 27.16 -3.19
C LEU A 554 12.85 25.91 -3.97
N TYR A 555 11.55 25.73 -4.21
CA TYR A 555 11.03 24.59 -4.97
C TYR A 555 10.93 24.87 -6.48
N GLN A 556 10.04 25.79 -6.87
CA GLN A 556 9.75 26.05 -8.29
C GLN A 556 10.41 27.34 -8.77
N THR A 557 10.56 28.30 -7.87
CA THR A 557 11.02 29.63 -8.18
C THR A 557 12.50 29.61 -8.50
N ASP A 558 12.84 30.20 -9.65
CA ASP A 558 14.22 30.27 -10.14
C ASP A 558 14.91 28.90 -10.35
N GLY A 559 14.11 27.84 -10.48
CA GLY A 559 14.56 26.49 -10.80
C GLY A 559 15.23 25.76 -9.64
N GLY A 560 14.72 25.93 -8.42
CA GLY A 560 15.14 25.15 -7.24
C GLY A 560 16.39 25.68 -6.52
N VAL A 561 16.85 26.89 -6.85
CA VAL A 561 18.23 27.28 -6.52
C VAL A 561 18.39 27.82 -5.09
N ALA A 562 19.27 27.17 -4.33
CA ALA A 562 19.74 27.63 -3.03
C ALA A 562 20.72 28.81 -3.09
N ARG A 563 20.56 29.76 -2.16
CA ARG A 563 21.34 31.01 -2.09
C ARG A 563 21.58 31.45 -0.67
N VAL A 564 22.78 31.95 -0.43
CA VAL A 564 23.05 32.77 0.76
C VAL A 564 22.66 34.21 0.46
N LEU A 565 21.72 34.73 1.23
CA LEU A 565 21.24 36.11 1.16
C LEU A 565 21.65 36.88 2.42
N TYR A 566 22.20 38.07 2.23
CA TYR A 566 22.34 39.07 3.27
C TYR A 566 21.12 39.99 3.23
N ILE A 567 20.34 40.01 4.31
CA ILE A 567 19.06 40.71 4.37
C ILE A 567 19.31 42.16 4.79
N ASN A 568 19.21 43.10 3.84
CA ASN A 568 19.31 44.53 4.12
C ASN A 568 17.93 45.10 4.44
N GLN A 569 17.89 46.28 5.08
CA GLN A 569 16.62 46.97 5.27
C GLN A 569 16.01 47.37 3.92
N GLY A 570 14.87 46.75 3.59
CA GLY A 570 14.08 46.95 2.38
C GLY A 570 14.57 46.20 1.13
N SER A 571 15.55 45.31 1.24
CA SER A 571 16.06 44.52 0.10
C SER A 571 16.93 43.35 0.53
N THR A 572 17.08 42.34 -0.32
CA THR A 572 18.07 41.26 -0.14
C THR A 572 19.28 41.47 -1.04
N GLN A 573 20.44 40.99 -0.60
CA GLN A 573 21.65 40.90 -1.41
C GLN A 573 22.07 39.44 -1.49
N GLU A 574 22.09 38.88 -2.70
CA GLU A 574 22.73 37.58 -2.95
C GLU A 574 24.23 37.68 -2.68
N VAL A 575 24.71 36.85 -1.77
CA VAL A 575 26.12 36.73 -1.40
C VAL A 575 26.77 35.60 -2.17
N GLU A 576 26.08 34.47 -2.25
CA GLU A 576 26.56 33.27 -2.91
C GLU A 576 25.37 32.45 -3.44
N ASN A 577 25.60 31.77 -4.56
CA ASN A 577 24.62 30.94 -5.25
C ASN A 577 25.17 29.51 -5.28
N TYR A 578 24.43 28.59 -4.68
CA TYR A 578 24.84 27.20 -4.49
C TYR A 578 24.28 26.26 -5.57
N GLY A 579 23.35 26.74 -6.41
CA GLY A 579 22.54 25.85 -7.25
C GLY A 579 21.55 25.06 -6.40
N GLU A 580 20.98 23.99 -6.97
CA GLU A 580 20.25 22.99 -6.20
C GLU A 580 21.18 22.30 -5.18
N ILE A 581 20.80 22.28 -3.92
CA ILE A 581 21.46 21.48 -2.88
C ILE A 581 20.40 20.77 -2.06
N ASP A 582 20.76 19.70 -1.38
CA ASP A 582 19.85 19.01 -0.47
C ASP A 582 19.93 19.66 0.93
N MET A 583 19.01 20.55 1.26
CA MET A 583 18.91 21.19 2.57
C MET A 583 18.44 20.24 3.68
N SER A 584 17.95 19.04 3.34
CA SER A 584 17.70 17.97 4.29
C SER A 584 18.98 17.20 4.70
N ASP A 585 20.11 17.44 4.02
CA ASP A 585 21.43 16.96 4.45
C ASP A 585 21.99 17.86 5.58
N TRP A 586 22.20 17.26 6.76
CA TRP A 586 22.78 17.93 7.93
C TRP A 586 24.16 18.57 7.67
N GLN A 587 24.90 18.10 6.67
CA GLN A 587 26.17 18.71 6.25
C GLN A 587 25.97 20.13 5.71
N VAL A 588 24.84 20.40 5.04
CA VAL A 588 24.50 21.73 4.52
C VAL A 588 24.25 22.71 5.68
N LEU A 589 23.48 22.29 6.69
CA LEU A 589 23.29 23.09 7.92
C LEU A 589 24.63 23.36 8.63
N ARG A 590 25.48 22.33 8.78
CA ARG A 590 26.82 22.46 9.35
C ARG A 590 27.65 23.51 8.61
N ASP A 591 27.77 23.35 7.30
CA ASP A 591 28.68 24.14 6.46
C ASP A 591 28.20 25.59 6.36
N PHE A 592 26.90 25.81 6.20
CA PHE A 592 26.31 27.14 6.25
C PHE A 592 26.49 27.79 7.63
N GLY A 593 26.24 27.07 8.72
CA GLY A 593 26.39 27.62 10.07
C GLY A 593 27.84 28.04 10.37
N ILE A 594 28.83 27.23 9.98
CA ILE A 594 30.26 27.59 10.07
C ILE A 594 30.56 28.80 9.21
N TYR A 595 30.11 28.80 7.95
CA TYR A 595 30.29 29.94 7.04
C TYR A 595 29.72 31.23 7.65
N ALA A 596 28.51 31.16 8.20
CA ALA A 596 27.80 32.30 8.77
C ALA A 596 28.57 32.92 9.93
N VAL A 597 29.01 32.12 10.91
CA VAL A 597 29.72 32.65 12.10
C VAL A 597 31.13 33.14 11.76
N GLN A 598 31.75 32.62 10.71
CA GLN A 598 33.07 33.08 10.23
C GLN A 598 33.00 34.43 9.50
N ASN A 599 31.93 34.65 8.72
CA ASN A 599 31.80 35.85 7.90
C ASN A 599 31.02 36.97 8.60
N TYR A 600 30.17 36.62 9.56
CA TYR A 600 29.30 37.55 10.30
C TYR A 600 29.52 37.36 11.82
N PRO A 601 30.69 37.77 12.34
CA PRO A 601 31.01 37.62 13.76
C PRO A 601 30.09 38.49 14.62
N ALA A 602 29.47 37.89 15.64
CA ALA A 602 28.55 38.57 16.55
C ALA A 602 28.74 38.14 18.01
N ARG A 603 28.33 39.02 18.94
CA ARG A 603 28.36 38.76 20.39
C ARG A 603 27.23 37.82 20.83
N HIS A 604 26.07 37.92 20.18
CA HIS A 604 24.94 37.04 20.39
C HIS A 604 24.47 36.43 19.08
N TYR A 605 23.99 35.19 19.14
CA TYR A 605 23.47 34.47 17.97
C TYR A 605 22.08 33.93 18.19
N LEU A 606 21.19 34.16 17.23
CA LEU A 606 19.96 33.42 17.05
C LEU A 606 20.11 32.58 15.77
N PHE A 607 20.02 31.26 15.91
CA PHE A 607 19.91 30.33 14.78
C PHE A 607 18.46 29.93 14.63
N LEU A 608 17.90 30.15 13.44
CA LEU A 608 16.50 29.87 13.13
C LEU A 608 16.43 28.79 12.06
N MET A 609 15.78 27.68 12.40
CA MET A 609 15.46 26.59 11.49
C MET A 609 14.02 26.77 11.06
N TRP A 610 13.84 27.07 9.78
CA TRP A 610 12.53 27.30 9.17
C TRP A 610 12.25 26.14 8.22
N ASP A 611 11.08 25.51 8.35
CA ASP A 611 10.42 24.58 7.42
C ASP A 611 9.41 23.68 8.20
N HIS A 612 9.04 22.50 7.69
CA HIS A 612 8.33 21.44 8.39
C HIS A 612 9.10 20.89 9.60
N GLY A 613 8.35 20.26 10.51
CA GLY A 613 8.87 19.52 11.65
C GLY A 613 7.89 18.45 12.13
N ASN A 614 8.41 17.31 12.59
CA ASN A 614 7.60 16.12 12.86
C ASN A 614 7.55 15.67 14.32
N GLY A 615 8.30 16.32 15.22
CA GLY A 615 8.40 15.91 16.62
C GLY A 615 8.71 14.41 16.77
N TRP A 616 8.00 13.71 17.65
CA TRP A 616 8.10 12.25 17.86
C TRP A 616 6.89 11.47 17.32
N TYR A 617 6.45 11.71 16.08
CA TYR A 617 5.28 11.02 15.52
C TYR A 617 5.58 9.56 15.15
N LYS A 618 4.88 8.58 15.75
CA LYS A 618 5.05 7.17 15.34
C LYS A 618 4.23 6.91 14.07
N SER A 619 4.88 6.68 12.93
CA SER A 619 4.13 6.34 11.74
C SER A 619 3.50 4.95 11.85
N THR A 620 2.24 4.87 11.46
CA THR A 620 1.43 3.63 11.48
C THR A 620 1.35 2.93 10.13
N VAL A 621 1.96 3.51 9.09
CA VAL A 621 2.02 2.95 7.74
C VAL A 621 3.50 2.75 7.40
N PRO A 622 4.04 1.53 7.40
CA PRO A 622 5.35 1.25 6.83
C PRO A 622 5.29 1.27 5.30
N PRO A 623 6.33 1.73 4.59
CA PRO A 623 7.52 2.42 5.09
C PRO A 623 7.27 3.92 5.08
N SER A 624 6.61 4.48 6.08
CA SER A 624 6.55 5.95 6.19
C SER A 624 7.92 6.46 6.62
N PRO A 625 8.57 7.29 5.79
CA PRO A 625 9.90 7.79 6.03
C PRO A 625 9.86 9.02 6.94
N LEU A 626 8.91 9.14 7.88
CA LEU A 626 8.88 10.29 8.78
C LEU A 626 10.05 10.21 9.75
N VAL A 627 11.17 10.73 9.25
CA VAL A 627 12.37 11.07 9.98
C VAL A 627 11.91 12.02 11.07
N LYS A 628 12.36 11.77 12.29
CA LYS A 628 11.99 12.59 13.44
C LYS A 628 12.89 13.81 13.45
N GLY A 629 12.54 14.76 12.59
CA GLY A 629 13.41 15.83 12.18
C GLY A 629 12.65 17.08 11.77
N PHE A 630 13.36 17.87 10.97
CA PHE A 630 12.92 19.14 10.39
C PHE A 630 13.66 19.35 9.06
N SER A 631 13.24 20.35 8.28
CA SER A 631 13.86 20.68 6.98
C SER A 631 13.67 19.58 5.93
N ASN A 632 12.41 19.39 5.52
CA ASN A 632 12.00 18.61 4.36
C ASN A 632 12.41 19.29 3.04
N ASP A 633 12.94 18.49 2.12
CA ASP A 633 13.43 18.94 0.83
C ASP A 633 12.89 18.02 -0.28
N ASP A 634 12.01 18.55 -1.14
CA ASP A 634 11.32 17.79 -2.18
C ASP A 634 12.24 17.43 -3.37
N HIS A 635 13.37 18.13 -3.55
CA HIS A 635 14.43 17.74 -4.49
C HIS A 635 15.56 16.94 -3.82
N GLY A 636 15.61 16.96 -2.50
CA GLY A 636 16.56 16.24 -1.65
C GLY A 636 16.35 14.72 -1.63
N ALA A 637 17.42 14.00 -1.32
CA ALA A 637 17.40 12.54 -1.15
C ALA A 637 17.54 12.12 0.32
N ALA A 638 17.89 13.04 1.22
CA ALA A 638 18.02 12.77 2.65
C ALA A 638 16.69 12.85 3.43
N GLY A 639 15.66 13.48 2.87
CA GLY A 639 14.32 13.59 3.45
C GLY A 639 14.22 14.70 4.48
N GLU A 640 14.82 14.53 5.67
CA GLU A 640 14.84 15.56 6.72
C GLU A 640 16.12 15.46 7.58
N ILE A 641 16.48 16.55 8.28
CA ILE A 641 17.56 16.52 9.28
C ILE A 641 17.07 15.80 10.54
N SER A 642 17.51 14.57 10.75
CA SER A 642 17.09 13.75 11.89
C SER A 642 17.64 14.22 13.23
N ILE A 643 16.77 14.42 14.21
CA ILE A 643 17.19 14.53 15.63
C ILE A 643 17.53 13.14 16.16
N ALA A 644 16.74 12.12 15.81
CA ALA A 644 16.82 10.79 16.41
C ALA A 644 18.07 10.01 16.03
N ASN A 645 18.58 10.19 14.82
CA ASN A 645 19.81 9.54 14.34
C ASN A 645 21.06 10.40 14.58
N GLY A 646 20.90 11.59 15.18
CA GLY A 646 22.00 12.45 15.60
C GLY A 646 22.51 13.41 14.52
N ASP A 647 21.83 13.53 13.38
CA ASP A 647 22.18 14.43 12.28
C ASP A 647 22.23 15.88 12.75
N TYR A 648 21.20 16.28 13.49
CA TYR A 648 21.14 17.59 14.15
C TYR A 648 22.36 17.85 15.04
N ALA A 649 22.76 16.89 15.87
CA ALA A 649 23.94 17.03 16.74
C ALA A 649 25.23 17.15 15.92
N ARG A 650 25.38 16.35 14.85
CA ARG A 650 26.52 16.40 13.92
C ARG A 650 26.62 17.73 13.19
N ALA A 651 25.49 18.40 12.93
CA ALA A 651 25.46 19.73 12.34
C ALA A 651 25.83 20.83 13.35
N MET A 652 25.27 20.78 14.56
CA MET A 652 25.42 21.87 15.54
C MET A 652 26.75 21.85 16.30
N GLU A 653 27.34 20.68 16.56
CA GLU A 653 28.60 20.60 17.32
C GLU A 653 29.77 21.38 16.66
N PRO A 654 30.01 21.27 15.34
CA PRO A 654 31.04 22.07 14.67
C PRO A 654 30.77 23.57 14.71
N ILE A 655 29.50 24.00 14.65
CA ILE A 655 29.10 25.41 14.68
C ILE A 655 29.46 26.01 16.05
N VAL A 656 29.05 25.37 17.15
CA VAL A 656 29.36 25.88 18.50
C VAL A 656 30.85 25.77 18.84
N THR A 657 31.55 24.80 18.26
CA THR A 657 33.01 24.70 18.35
C THR A 657 33.69 25.89 17.69
N GLU A 658 33.21 26.30 16.52
CA GLU A 658 33.73 27.47 15.81
C GLU A 658 33.44 28.78 16.56
N ILE A 659 32.23 28.93 17.11
CA ILE A 659 31.87 30.09 17.96
C ILE A 659 32.71 30.10 19.25
N GLY A 660 32.94 28.92 19.85
CA GLY A 660 33.59 28.75 21.14
C GLY A 660 32.66 28.86 22.34
N ARG A 661 31.34 28.95 22.13
CA ARG A 661 30.32 28.95 23.20
C ARG A 661 28.98 28.43 22.65
N PRO A 662 28.03 28.03 23.52
CA PRO A 662 26.66 27.76 23.10
C PRO A 662 26.03 28.98 22.42
N ILE A 663 25.18 28.73 21.42
CA ILE A 663 24.34 29.74 20.76
C ILE A 663 23.36 30.31 21.78
N ASP A 664 23.00 31.60 21.67
CA ASP A 664 22.06 32.20 22.61
C ASP A 664 20.67 31.59 22.46
N ILE A 665 20.12 31.59 21.24
CA ILE A 665 18.79 31.04 20.94
C ILE A 665 18.89 30.14 19.72
N ILE A 666 18.44 28.90 19.85
CA ILE A 666 18.03 28.08 18.71
C ILE A 666 16.51 28.14 18.64
N ALA A 667 16.00 28.61 17.50
CA ALA A 667 14.59 28.77 17.22
C ALA A 667 14.17 27.80 16.12
N PHE A 668 13.04 27.13 16.31
CA PHE A 668 12.38 26.36 15.26
C PHE A 668 11.10 27.07 14.88
N ASP A 669 11.11 27.66 13.69
CA ASP A 669 9.89 28.03 12.97
C ASP A 669 9.44 26.80 12.17
N ALA A 670 9.14 25.74 12.93
CA ALA A 670 8.78 24.42 12.46
C ALA A 670 7.83 23.74 13.46
N CYS A 671 6.95 22.90 12.93
CA CYS A 671 5.92 22.20 13.70
C CYS A 671 6.51 21.27 14.77
N LEU A 672 5.88 21.22 15.95
CA LEU A 672 6.10 20.17 16.96
C LEU A 672 7.53 20.09 17.54
N MET A 673 8.33 21.15 17.41
CA MET A 673 9.71 21.15 17.90
C MET A 673 9.84 21.51 19.40
N GLY A 674 8.75 21.96 20.02
CA GLY A 674 8.65 22.33 21.44
C GLY A 674 8.42 21.13 22.36
N MET A 675 9.32 20.15 22.29
CA MET A 675 9.28 18.92 23.10
C MET A 675 10.50 18.80 24.02
N TRP A 676 10.35 18.11 25.15
CA TRP A 676 11.44 17.87 26.11
C TRP A 676 12.63 17.14 25.48
N GLU A 677 12.38 16.15 24.62
CA GLU A 677 13.41 15.39 23.93
C GLU A 677 14.27 16.28 23.00
N ILE A 678 13.61 17.21 22.29
CA ILE A 678 14.28 18.17 21.40
C ILE A 678 15.07 19.19 22.22
N ALA A 679 14.52 19.59 23.38
CA ALA A 679 15.24 20.42 24.33
C ALA A 679 16.50 19.71 24.87
N GLU A 680 16.43 18.44 25.24
CA GLU A 680 17.59 17.64 25.66
C GLU A 680 18.65 17.48 24.56
N ALA A 681 18.20 17.26 23.31
CA ALA A 681 19.08 17.18 22.14
C ALA A 681 19.75 18.53 21.81
N THR A 682 19.06 19.64 22.08
CA THR A 682 19.54 21.01 21.79
C THR A 682 20.43 21.59 22.89
N LYS A 683 20.25 21.15 24.14
CA LYS A 683 20.97 21.64 25.33
C LYS A 683 22.49 21.76 25.19
N PRO A 684 23.22 20.86 24.52
CA PRO A 684 24.67 21.02 24.35
C PRO A 684 25.06 22.23 23.48
N PHE A 685 24.14 22.73 22.66
CA PHE A 685 24.42 23.68 21.59
C PHE A 685 23.86 25.08 21.83
N ALA A 686 22.87 25.24 22.70
CA ALA A 686 22.26 26.54 22.98
C ALA A 686 21.90 26.79 24.44
N ASN A 687 21.71 28.06 24.78
CA ASN A 687 21.21 28.48 26.10
C ASN A 687 19.68 28.42 26.17
N TYR A 688 19.00 28.81 25.09
CA TYR A 688 17.54 28.80 25.01
C TYR A 688 17.04 28.07 23.76
N LEU A 689 15.94 27.33 23.92
CA LEU A 689 15.14 26.79 22.83
C LEU A 689 13.87 27.63 22.67
N LEU A 690 13.59 28.07 21.45
CA LEU A 690 12.32 28.71 21.09
C LEU A 690 11.59 27.83 20.08
N ALA A 691 10.47 27.21 20.47
CA ALA A 691 9.77 26.27 19.60
C ALA A 691 8.31 26.08 20.01
N SER A 692 7.48 25.60 19.08
CA SER A 692 6.06 25.30 19.31
C SER A 692 5.87 23.83 19.66
N SER A 693 5.09 23.55 20.71
CA SER A 693 4.63 22.18 21.01
C SER A 693 3.57 21.69 20.02
N GLU A 694 2.94 22.61 19.29
CA GLU A 694 1.92 22.38 18.27
C GLU A 694 2.47 22.67 16.87
N THR A 695 1.70 22.36 15.84
CA THR A 695 1.86 22.89 14.50
C THR A 695 1.94 24.42 14.48
N ILE A 696 2.70 24.94 13.52
CA ILE A 696 2.85 26.36 13.24
C ILE A 696 2.12 26.63 11.90
N PRO A 697 1.34 27.71 11.77
CA PRO A 697 0.73 28.12 10.50
C PRO A 697 1.79 28.36 9.42
N GLY A 698 1.41 28.23 8.15
CA GLY A 698 2.34 28.43 7.03
C GLY A 698 3.07 29.78 7.05
N THR A 699 2.43 30.85 7.55
CA THR A 699 3.02 32.19 7.70
C THR A 699 4.16 32.29 8.72
N GLY A 700 4.44 31.24 9.49
CA GLY A 700 5.56 31.22 10.44
C GLY A 700 5.51 32.32 11.51
N PHE A 701 6.69 32.77 11.93
CA PHE A 701 6.83 33.90 12.85
C PHE A 701 6.62 35.25 12.14
N PRO A 702 5.95 36.23 12.77
CA PRO A 702 5.77 37.56 12.18
C PRO A 702 7.06 38.40 12.30
N TYR A 703 8.06 38.07 11.48
CA TYR A 703 9.46 38.53 11.56
C TYR A 703 9.59 40.05 11.66
N GLN A 704 8.75 40.80 10.94
CA GLN A 704 8.77 42.27 11.03
C GLN A 704 8.57 42.76 12.47
N THR A 705 7.60 42.19 13.18
CA THR A 705 7.24 42.63 14.54
C THR A 705 8.09 41.93 15.60
N ALA A 706 8.37 40.65 15.39
CA ALA A 706 9.20 39.82 16.27
C ALA A 706 10.63 40.36 16.37
N PHE A 707 11.21 40.83 15.26
CA PHE A 707 12.58 41.35 15.20
C PHE A 707 12.68 42.87 15.38
N ALA A 708 11.56 43.58 15.57
CA ALA A 708 11.58 45.03 15.83
C ALA A 708 12.53 45.46 16.98
N PRO A 709 12.72 44.70 18.08
CA PRO A 709 13.69 45.05 19.12
C PRO A 709 15.13 45.16 18.61
N LEU A 710 15.54 44.34 17.64
CA LEU A 710 16.89 44.33 17.04
C LEU A 710 17.21 45.64 16.32
N ALA A 711 16.23 46.29 15.69
CA ALA A 711 16.44 47.60 15.08
C ALA A 711 16.50 48.75 16.10
N SER A 712 15.94 48.55 17.30
CA SER A 712 15.74 49.64 18.26
C SER A 712 16.86 49.78 19.31
N SER A 713 17.38 48.65 19.82
CA SER A 713 18.29 48.64 20.97
C SER A 713 19.14 47.36 21.07
N PRO A 714 19.81 46.93 19.98
CA PRO A 714 20.48 45.62 19.92
C PRO A 714 21.62 45.47 20.94
N GLU A 715 22.39 46.54 21.22
CA GLU A 715 23.46 46.56 22.24
C GLU A 715 23.00 46.15 23.66
N THR A 716 21.72 46.31 23.97
CA THR A 716 21.16 46.03 25.31
C THR A 716 20.12 44.92 25.31
N LEU A 717 19.87 44.31 24.16
CA LEU A 717 18.85 43.28 23.98
C LEU A 717 19.41 41.92 24.43
N SER A 718 18.91 41.41 25.55
CA SER A 718 19.24 40.04 25.99
C SER A 718 18.50 39.00 25.16
N ALA A 719 19.05 37.78 25.12
CA ALA A 719 18.40 36.64 24.48
C ALA A 719 16.98 36.39 25.02
N THR A 720 16.78 36.49 26.33
CA THR A 720 15.45 36.35 26.93
C THR A 720 14.48 37.44 26.49
N MET A 721 14.94 38.69 26.32
CA MET A 721 14.10 39.78 25.83
C MET A 721 13.71 39.58 24.37
N LEU A 722 14.65 39.13 23.52
CA LEU A 722 14.36 38.81 22.12
C LEU A 722 13.41 37.63 22.01
N GLY A 723 13.68 36.51 22.70
CA GLY A 723 12.81 35.33 22.68
C GLY A 723 11.40 35.61 23.19
N THR A 724 11.26 36.39 24.28
CA THR A 724 9.95 36.85 24.76
C THR A 724 9.23 37.72 23.73
N ALA A 725 9.94 38.62 23.05
CA ALA A 725 9.36 39.47 22.02
C ALA A 725 8.84 38.66 20.82
N ILE A 726 9.58 37.62 20.40
CA ILE A 726 9.15 36.70 19.33
C ILE A 726 7.87 35.96 19.75
N VAL A 727 7.84 35.37 20.96
CA VAL A 727 6.65 34.66 21.47
C VAL A 727 5.42 35.57 21.59
N ASP A 728 5.60 36.78 22.11
CA ASP A 728 4.49 37.74 22.22
C ASP A 728 4.05 38.27 20.84
N ALA A 729 4.97 38.48 19.90
CA ALA A 729 4.65 38.91 18.54
C ALA A 729 3.82 37.83 17.82
N TYR A 730 4.31 36.60 17.82
CA TYR A 730 3.62 35.45 17.23
C TYR A 730 2.21 35.30 17.77
N TYR A 731 2.04 35.28 19.10
CA TYR A 731 0.71 35.17 19.73
C TYR A 731 -0.25 36.31 19.36
N ASN A 732 0.25 37.53 19.16
CA ASN A 732 -0.59 38.68 18.83
C ASN A 732 -0.96 38.75 17.34
N ASP A 733 -0.17 38.13 16.47
CA ASP A 733 -0.39 38.10 15.03
C ASP A 733 -1.39 36.98 14.63
N ILE A 734 -1.21 35.80 15.22
CA ILE A 734 -2.01 34.62 14.92
C ILE A 734 -3.34 34.60 15.67
N THR A 735 -4.39 34.09 15.02
CA THR A 735 -5.67 33.76 15.66
C THR A 735 -6.02 32.27 15.58
N GLU A 736 -5.24 31.52 14.80
CA GLU A 736 -5.34 30.07 14.66
C GLU A 736 -4.66 29.34 15.81
N ASN A 737 -5.06 28.10 15.98
CA ASN A 737 -4.59 27.18 17.00
C ASN A 737 -3.07 27.01 16.96
N SER A 738 -2.39 27.57 17.96
CA SER A 738 -0.92 27.62 18.02
C SER A 738 -0.39 27.75 19.44
N THR A 739 0.87 27.37 19.62
CA THR A 739 1.65 27.58 20.84
C THR A 739 3.03 28.11 20.50
N LEU A 740 3.70 28.80 21.43
CA LEU A 740 5.12 29.09 21.31
C LEU A 740 5.72 29.32 22.70
N SER A 741 6.90 28.76 22.93
CA SER A 741 7.58 28.87 24.21
C SER A 741 9.07 29.20 24.06
N LEU A 742 9.61 29.85 25.08
CA LEU A 742 11.03 30.07 25.28
C LEU A 742 11.47 29.27 26.51
N THR A 743 12.28 28.25 26.30
CA THR A 743 12.75 27.31 27.33
C THR A 743 14.23 27.54 27.63
N ASP A 744 14.56 27.68 28.92
CA ASP A 744 15.94 27.69 29.43
C ASP A 744 16.49 26.26 29.49
N LEU A 745 17.47 25.98 28.64
CA LEU A 745 18.04 24.64 28.50
C LEU A 745 18.94 24.25 29.68
N ALA A 746 19.44 25.22 30.46
CA ALA A 746 20.19 24.93 31.67
C ALA A 746 19.28 24.35 32.77
N ALA A 747 18.00 24.74 32.81
CA ALA A 747 17.03 24.22 33.77
C ALA A 747 16.75 22.72 33.59
N LEU A 748 17.12 22.14 32.44
CA LEU A 748 17.01 20.70 32.21
C LEU A 748 17.93 19.87 33.13
N ASP A 749 18.99 20.46 33.70
CA ASP A 749 19.82 19.80 34.72
C ASP A 749 19.04 19.35 35.95
N THR A 750 17.90 19.99 36.24
CA THR A 750 17.01 19.62 37.36
C THR A 750 15.71 18.99 36.89
N LEU A 751 15.13 19.43 35.76
CA LEU A 751 13.91 18.85 35.20
C LEU A 751 14.10 17.36 34.82
N THR A 752 15.19 17.00 34.15
CA THR A 752 15.40 15.63 33.64
C THR A 752 15.56 14.58 34.75
N PRO A 753 16.31 14.85 35.84
CA PRO A 753 16.28 13.99 37.02
C PRO A 753 14.92 13.92 37.71
N ALA A 754 14.14 15.02 37.72
CA ALA A 754 12.77 15.00 38.26
C ALA A 754 11.83 14.13 37.42
N LEU A 755 11.99 14.17 36.09
CA LEU A 755 11.28 13.31 35.15
C LEU A 755 11.61 11.83 35.38
N SER A 756 12.88 11.50 35.58
CA SER A 756 13.31 10.14 35.95
C SER A 756 12.69 9.69 37.28
N THR A 757 12.62 10.60 38.26
CA THR A 757 11.95 10.30 39.54
C THR A 757 10.46 10.01 39.36
N LEU A 758 9.79 10.70 38.44
CA LEU A 758 8.40 10.40 38.08
C LEU A 758 8.27 9.06 37.36
N ALA A 759 9.11 8.81 36.36
CA ALA A 759 9.15 7.55 35.62
C ALA A 759 9.35 6.34 36.54
N ASP A 760 10.35 6.40 37.42
CA ASP A 760 10.65 5.37 38.42
C ASP A 760 9.46 5.13 39.37
N ALA A 761 8.81 6.21 39.82
CA ALA A 761 7.65 6.12 40.69
C ALA A 761 6.45 5.47 39.97
N LEU A 762 6.25 5.76 38.69
CA LEU A 762 5.21 5.14 37.87
C LEU A 762 5.49 3.65 37.64
N MET A 763 6.71 3.30 37.22
CA MET A 763 7.14 1.90 37.02
C MET A 763 7.07 1.06 38.30
N ALA A 764 7.29 1.67 39.47
CA ALA A 764 7.13 0.99 40.76
C ALA A 764 5.65 0.74 41.14
N ASN A 765 4.69 1.31 40.41
CA ASN A 765 3.25 1.22 40.69
C ASN A 765 2.43 0.82 39.43
N PRO A 766 2.70 -0.34 38.79
CA PRO A 766 2.04 -0.73 37.54
C PRO A 766 0.52 -0.91 37.67
N SER A 767 0.01 -1.17 38.88
CA SER A 767 -1.44 -1.20 39.14
C SER A 767 -2.14 0.14 38.90
N PHE A 768 -1.39 1.24 38.78
CA PHE A 768 -1.90 2.58 38.47
C PHE A 768 -2.05 2.82 36.96
N TYR A 769 -1.48 1.99 36.08
CA TYR A 769 -1.41 2.25 34.63
C TYR A 769 -2.78 2.43 33.98
N THR A 770 -3.81 1.66 34.36
CA THR A 770 -5.17 1.87 33.83
C THR A 770 -5.72 3.25 34.17
N GLN A 771 -5.43 3.77 35.36
CA GLN A 771 -5.83 5.12 35.76
C GLN A 771 -4.95 6.17 35.09
N LEU A 772 -3.67 5.86 34.86
CA LEU A 772 -2.71 6.71 34.14
C LEU A 772 -3.10 6.89 32.67
N GLU A 773 -3.59 5.84 32.00
CA GLU A 773 -4.12 5.95 30.63
C GLU A 773 -5.33 6.89 30.59
N ALA A 774 -6.24 6.82 31.56
CA ALA A 774 -7.34 7.77 31.66
C ALA A 774 -6.85 9.22 31.92
N ILE A 775 -5.75 9.39 32.67
CA ILE A 775 -5.10 10.69 32.85
C ILE A 775 -4.49 11.16 31.52
N ARG A 776 -3.75 10.31 30.81
CA ARG A 776 -3.15 10.60 29.51
C ARG A 776 -4.21 11.03 28.50
N GLN A 777 -5.32 10.29 28.38
CA GLN A 777 -6.45 10.61 27.48
C GLN A 777 -7.14 11.94 27.80
N SER A 778 -7.04 12.43 29.03
CA SER A 778 -7.60 13.72 29.45
C SER A 778 -6.56 14.83 29.58
N THR A 779 -5.30 14.51 29.26
CA THR A 779 -4.22 15.48 29.17
C THR A 779 -4.32 16.19 27.82
N LEU A 780 -3.84 17.43 27.78
CA LEU A 780 -3.76 18.21 26.55
C LEU A 780 -2.75 17.53 25.64
N TRP A 781 -3.19 17.18 24.44
CA TRP A 781 -2.35 16.67 23.36
C TRP A 781 -2.35 17.68 22.21
N PHE A 782 -1.34 17.61 21.35
CA PHE A 782 -1.13 18.53 20.23
C PHE A 782 -1.60 17.92 18.91
N SER A 783 -0.96 18.17 17.76
CA SER A 783 -1.31 17.48 16.50
C SER A 783 -1.43 15.96 16.65
N TYR A 784 -0.54 15.36 17.46
CA TYR A 784 -0.52 13.92 17.72
C TYR A 784 -0.91 13.55 19.16
N PRO A 785 -1.78 12.54 19.37
CA PRO A 785 -2.22 12.13 20.71
C PRO A 785 -1.12 11.64 21.66
N GLU A 786 0.01 11.21 21.11
CA GLU A 786 1.23 10.84 21.85
C GLU A 786 2.06 12.05 22.29
N HIS A 787 1.83 13.26 21.76
CA HIS A 787 2.54 14.48 22.16
C HIS A 787 1.68 15.19 23.18
N ILE A 788 1.97 14.97 24.45
CA ILE A 788 1.17 15.52 25.55
C ILE A 788 1.90 16.67 26.24
N ASP A 789 1.15 17.63 26.77
CA ASP A 789 1.72 18.68 27.61
C ASP A 789 2.19 18.10 28.96
N LEU A 790 3.49 18.18 29.24
CA LEU A 790 4.11 17.53 30.39
C LEU A 790 3.63 18.15 31.73
N TYR A 791 3.37 19.46 31.77
CA TYR A 791 2.84 20.12 32.95
C TYR A 791 1.41 19.68 33.23
N HIS A 792 0.56 19.72 32.21
CA HIS A 792 -0.83 19.34 32.34
C HIS A 792 -0.94 17.87 32.77
N PHE A 793 -0.14 16.97 32.19
CA PHE A 793 -0.05 15.56 32.60
C PHE A 793 0.26 15.43 34.10
N ALA A 794 1.32 16.08 34.56
CA ALA A 794 1.72 16.05 35.97
C ALA A 794 0.64 16.65 36.89
N SER A 795 -0.05 17.70 36.45
CA SER A 795 -1.11 18.34 37.23
C SER A 795 -2.33 17.43 37.41
N GLN A 796 -2.68 16.65 36.38
CA GLN A 796 -3.77 15.68 36.41
C GLN A 796 -3.43 14.49 37.33
N ILE A 797 -2.17 14.05 37.36
CA ILE A 797 -1.68 13.07 38.33
C ILE A 797 -1.85 13.62 39.77
N VAL A 798 -1.41 14.85 40.03
CA VAL A 798 -1.53 15.48 41.36
C VAL A 798 -2.99 15.62 41.80
N ALA A 799 -3.89 15.93 40.88
CA ALA A 799 -5.32 16.04 41.14
C ALA A 799 -6.02 14.70 41.41
N THR A 800 -5.40 13.58 41.04
CA THR A 800 -6.00 12.25 41.12
C THR A 800 -5.87 11.66 42.53
N SER A 801 -6.96 11.64 43.29
CA SER A 801 -6.99 11.15 44.68
C SER A 801 -6.56 9.69 44.89
N SER A 802 -6.64 8.85 43.84
CA SER A 802 -6.21 7.45 43.86
C SER A 802 -4.73 7.26 43.52
N ALA A 803 -4.01 8.32 43.11
CA ALA A 803 -2.61 8.23 42.74
C ALA A 803 -1.72 7.89 43.96
N PRO A 804 -0.72 7.00 43.81
CA PRO A 804 0.22 6.70 44.87
C PRO A 804 0.96 7.95 45.35
N LEU A 805 1.21 8.07 46.66
CA LEU A 805 1.84 9.26 47.23
C LEU A 805 3.20 9.59 46.58
N ALA A 806 4.01 8.58 46.27
CA ALA A 806 5.30 8.77 45.60
C ALA A 806 5.14 9.36 44.19
N VAL A 807 4.14 8.90 43.44
CA VAL A 807 3.80 9.39 42.10
C VAL A 807 3.31 10.84 42.18
N VAL A 808 2.45 11.18 43.14
CA VAL A 808 1.97 12.55 43.37
C VAL A 808 3.13 13.50 43.74
N GLN A 809 4.05 13.06 44.59
CA GLN A 809 5.22 13.85 44.98
C GLN A 809 6.16 14.11 43.80
N ALA A 810 6.40 13.09 42.98
CA ALA A 810 7.24 13.23 41.79
C ALA A 810 6.57 14.13 40.73
N ALA A 811 5.27 13.94 40.45
CA ALA A 811 4.52 14.79 39.54
C ALA A 811 4.46 16.26 40.02
N SER A 812 4.33 16.50 41.32
CA SER A 812 4.38 17.86 41.88
C SER A 812 5.75 18.53 41.68
N ALA A 813 6.84 17.76 41.59
CA ALA A 813 8.16 18.31 41.28
C ALA A 813 8.21 18.78 39.82
N ILE A 814 7.68 17.99 38.87
CA ILE A 814 7.59 18.38 37.45
C ILE A 814 6.94 19.73 37.25
N LEU A 815 5.83 20.02 37.96
CA LEU A 815 5.17 21.33 37.89
C LEU A 815 6.13 22.48 38.21
N SER A 816 6.93 22.33 39.28
CA SER A 816 7.87 23.37 39.71
C SER A 816 9.06 23.50 38.76
N GLU A 817 9.52 22.38 38.19
CA GLU A 817 10.65 22.36 37.25
C GLU A 817 10.27 22.95 35.89
N ILE A 818 9.06 22.69 35.38
CA ILE A 818 8.57 23.33 34.14
C ILE A 818 8.36 24.84 34.34
N ASP A 819 7.75 25.26 35.46
CA ASP A 819 7.60 26.69 35.78
C ASP A 819 8.96 27.42 35.86
N ALA A 820 10.05 26.69 36.15
CA ALA A 820 11.41 27.22 36.14
C ALA A 820 12.07 27.17 34.75
N ALA A 821 11.84 26.11 33.98
CA ALA A 821 12.45 25.89 32.68
C ALA A 821 11.80 26.73 31.57
N VAL A 822 10.48 26.84 31.53
CA VAL A 822 9.76 27.60 30.50
C VAL A 822 9.63 29.06 30.94
N LEU A 823 10.56 29.89 30.48
CA LEU A 823 10.66 31.30 30.89
C LEU A 823 9.49 32.15 30.43
N HIS A 824 8.95 31.81 29.26
CA HIS A 824 7.80 32.50 28.67
C HIS A 824 7.10 31.59 27.67
N HIS A 825 5.77 31.52 27.74
CA HIS A 825 4.97 30.80 26.76
C HIS A 825 3.65 31.53 26.49
N ARG A 826 3.12 31.28 25.30
CA ARG A 826 1.78 31.69 24.87
C ARG A 826 1.12 30.55 24.13
N ALA A 827 -0.19 30.46 24.29
CA ALA A 827 -1.00 29.43 23.66
C ALA A 827 -2.38 30.03 23.36
N GLN A 828 -2.92 29.68 22.19
CA GLN A 828 -4.26 30.11 21.79
C GLN A 828 -5.34 29.36 22.59
N SER A 829 -6.60 29.79 22.46
CA SER A 829 -7.67 29.39 23.38
C SER A 829 -7.85 27.88 23.52
N ASP A 830 -7.68 27.14 22.43
CA ASP A 830 -7.87 25.70 22.39
C ASP A 830 -6.74 24.95 23.12
N TYR A 831 -5.58 25.60 23.30
CA TYR A 831 -4.43 25.11 24.05
C TYR A 831 -4.22 25.88 25.36
N SER A 832 -5.27 26.41 25.97
CA SER A 832 -5.18 27.20 27.22
C SER A 832 -4.55 26.46 28.41
N GLN A 833 -4.39 25.13 28.32
CA GLN A 833 -3.69 24.31 29.32
C GLN A 833 -2.22 24.02 28.97
N SER A 834 -1.72 24.52 27.83
CA SER A 834 -0.32 24.34 27.43
C SER A 834 0.60 25.20 28.29
N HIS A 835 1.70 24.58 28.75
CA HIS A 835 2.77 25.21 29.51
C HIS A 835 4.09 25.20 28.75
N GLY A 836 4.04 24.98 27.43
CA GLY A 836 5.14 25.24 26.50
C GLY A 836 6.18 24.13 26.36
N LEU A 837 5.98 22.95 26.95
CA LEU A 837 6.86 21.80 26.71
C LEU A 837 6.05 20.51 26.63
N ALA A 838 6.01 19.93 25.44
CA ALA A 838 5.43 18.62 25.19
C ALA A 838 6.40 17.48 25.56
N ILE A 839 5.88 16.27 25.66
CA ILE A 839 6.67 15.04 25.81
C ILE A 839 5.99 13.90 25.05
N TYR A 840 6.77 12.95 24.56
CA TYR A 840 6.25 11.73 23.94
C TYR A 840 5.74 10.74 25.01
N LEU A 841 4.45 10.39 24.93
CA LEU A 841 3.80 9.35 25.71
C LEU A 841 2.69 8.66 24.88
N PRO A 842 2.99 7.54 24.19
CA PRO A 842 1.99 6.79 23.44
C PRO A 842 0.94 6.15 24.36
N ALA A 843 -0.19 5.75 23.79
CA ALA A 843 -1.24 5.08 24.53
C ALA A 843 -0.81 3.72 25.07
N MET A 844 -1.39 3.31 26.20
CA MET A 844 -1.15 2.00 26.79
C MET A 844 -1.42 0.88 25.77
N GLY A 845 -0.43 0.01 25.53
CA GLY A 845 -0.52 -1.12 24.58
C GLY A 845 -0.26 -0.79 23.10
N ASN A 846 0.04 0.46 22.73
CA ASN A 846 0.31 0.84 21.33
C ASN A 846 1.77 0.60 20.89
N GLY A 847 2.62 0.09 21.79
CA GLY A 847 4.06 -0.04 21.57
C GLY A 847 4.77 1.31 21.45
N VAL A 848 6.10 1.26 21.37
CA VAL A 848 6.97 2.43 21.27
C VAL A 848 7.65 2.44 19.90
N ASP A 849 7.91 3.62 19.33
CA ASP A 849 8.79 3.73 18.18
C ASP A 849 10.22 3.30 18.59
N ALA A 850 10.79 2.32 17.90
CA ALA A 850 12.10 1.75 18.28
C ALA A 850 13.21 2.80 18.31
N VAL A 851 13.14 3.77 17.38
CA VAL A 851 14.14 4.83 17.23
C VAL A 851 14.16 5.77 18.44
N TYR A 852 13.07 5.87 19.21
CA TYR A 852 13.02 6.65 20.45
C TYR A 852 14.03 6.18 21.51
N GLN A 853 14.49 4.92 21.44
CA GLN A 853 15.52 4.35 22.32
C GLN A 853 16.81 4.01 21.59
N SER A 854 16.70 3.43 20.38
CA SER A 854 17.85 2.89 19.67
C SER A 854 18.55 3.93 18.78
N GLY A 855 17.92 5.09 18.55
CA GLY A 855 18.50 6.15 17.73
C GLY A 855 19.79 6.68 18.35
N SER A 856 20.83 6.85 17.54
CA SER A 856 22.13 7.40 17.97
C SER A 856 22.04 8.82 18.52
N GLY A 857 21.03 9.58 18.11
CA GLY A 857 20.72 10.93 18.60
C GLY A 857 19.70 10.97 19.75
N ALA A 858 19.17 9.83 20.20
CA ALA A 858 18.23 9.72 21.31
C ALA A 858 18.89 9.93 22.69
N THR A 859 19.56 11.08 22.84
CA THR A 859 20.36 11.42 24.03
C THR A 859 19.55 11.43 25.32
N TRP A 860 18.23 11.67 25.23
CA TRP A 860 17.31 11.62 26.37
C TRP A 860 17.16 10.23 26.98
N ALA A 861 17.22 9.16 26.17
CA ALA A 861 17.14 7.78 26.64
C ALA A 861 18.36 7.40 27.49
N GLY A 862 19.52 8.01 27.24
CA GLY A 862 20.70 7.83 28.08
C GLY A 862 20.74 8.70 29.34
N ARG A 863 19.86 9.71 29.45
CA ARG A 863 19.91 10.76 30.50
C ARG A 863 18.75 10.70 31.48
N SER A 864 17.69 9.97 31.16
CA SER A 864 16.52 9.82 32.00
C SER A 864 16.12 8.35 32.12
N THR A 865 15.13 8.05 32.98
CA THR A 865 14.44 6.74 32.96
C THR A 865 13.05 6.80 32.32
N TRP A 866 12.77 7.86 31.57
CA TRP A 866 11.45 8.09 30.97
C TRP A 866 11.14 7.07 29.87
N ASP A 867 12.13 6.72 29.06
CA ASP A 867 11.99 5.74 27.98
C ASP A 867 11.71 4.33 28.51
N GLU A 868 12.33 3.89 29.62
CA GLU A 868 11.95 2.61 30.24
C GLU A 868 10.52 2.63 30.80
N PHE A 869 10.07 3.77 31.32
CA PHE A 869 8.67 3.93 31.71
C PHE A 869 7.74 3.86 30.50
N VAL A 870 8.04 4.58 29.41
CA VAL A 870 7.26 4.58 28.18
C VAL A 870 7.17 3.17 27.61
N LEU A 871 8.27 2.41 27.59
CA LEU A 871 8.26 0.98 27.24
C LEU A 871 7.34 0.17 28.15
N SER A 872 7.51 0.31 29.47
CA SER A 872 6.73 -0.46 30.43
C SER A 872 5.24 -0.16 30.34
N PHE A 873 4.88 1.08 29.99
CA PHE A 873 3.50 1.54 29.90
C PHE A 873 2.85 1.20 28.56
N ALA A 874 3.61 1.26 27.46
CA ALA A 874 3.11 1.06 26.11
C ALA A 874 3.20 -0.39 25.60
N GLN A 875 3.92 -1.28 26.29
CA GLN A 875 3.80 -2.75 26.14
C GLN A 875 2.48 -3.26 26.72
#